data_AF-A0A9P1DRT0-F1
#
_entry.id   AF-A0A9P1DRT0-F1
#
_cell.length_a   1.000
_cell.length_b   1.000
_cell.length_c   1.000
_cell.angle_alpha   90.00
_cell.angle_beta   90.00
_cell.angle_gamma   90.00
#
_symmetry.space_group_name_H-M   'P 1'
#
loop_
_entity.id
_entity.type
_entity.pdbx_description
1 polymer ?
#
loop_
_entity_poly.entity_id
_entity_poly.type
_entity_poly.pdbx_seq_one_letter_code
_entity_poly.pdbx_strand_id
1 'polypeptide(L)'
;MIEIADTPGRNIHAPSTVKRSIMRALRLFFLQGWTWYRGNLINTTDRLAAFFPASDIEYVRTKVNTRRSWWFERDPHFHLRRRDGVVHLHKPSRPLLAPDISRPALARLKLLTYNCQSLGRGSTRLQELTEDMHSIGVTVAALQGTRWKSGDTRSEWPVRGFTGKSHYTCFSWGRSSQNRMLGVQLLVSQELLQHAHVHTRFDPPRGLAGRCGGLRVVSRQQGSNLDELFITAYAPQATDDLPQRNAFFLAILEMMQAVPRRTRIWLLGDFNGHVGSDLQSAAVGRHTADNTNNNGFSLVHACDANSLVLSNTFFGGGNTWWSPDGQTAHCLDFIAIPADCRSRVKKFQVNNILGRRWQMSLLRDHWPVELTVQLVQPWQRLPLPFQPTRWNKHALQTALEDPGVGNAFLQDLQHAWAPLRRIIDRAAPAAQYITEQQWLQHMGDVWGAWRCFPEVVLSGVQQPTPFFEPLLEGEEGRAQFFAAAKSQKRFRATPQGAIPAELWQLLLDKRELAGPSQSWAPEATMEVFEAFQRFGYNPQPWCDGQGCPLPKPGGLPGPAGQRLINLLDPGGKLFYKALLGLARDVPADHQYGYAAKRSRRDAILQVEAWLDRLRKNKLSTATTLYDLTKAFDTLNMPSIAQTIQQGPYPPLAMHLLLDLHHRLRIRLTLQDGADLQVKLESGVLQGGGTGPRLFREAFDDCVSTWIQNVQQEITVLYQGQRHFPGVAAYADDLIRICSGRNLIELQNKSREQTASLQQLLAPKGLKLNSNKGETLLQFSGKGAYNAAKAAFSGDWRGYPLRLTVKYLGSHLQDNGGLEMELQKRIASAKASFAKFVTFFRRCRVPLRRKAAVFRAVVNETLLSALEVRPLSPSDEHKLEQARGLLLRRLFGRDGFGVVSGDPVHRSVTLESLRQRAGISTVSSDLKVRRLLWLRSALLAERHGQTRLGLATLFGDSPDLGPSVNGESGAPTTTAPRFLHILHRDLASFWADFPGFRGNWKILFLNLPCSSIRALRTPDVPEAPEEAADQPAEAPVDLVQEIRCDQCGAGPWKSERALRPSKRGRGPETATASGAPVPLERQVHELRAQLQKVCQLVGSHDQSLRELDAWSTHTWLLDSDSELAKILLEHMEMWKSKLPPRGQQHPLGPARHMVAGALAKWLMSSEDRRQVMPKFVKLHEQMNQHADLGKSVQLAFIKTTRDGRLLLKLRPQLSAQSEWEEAIAWFDSSMPQAEKKEIAPPGPLVRAISGKPKQERDEQPVE
;
A
#
# COMPACT_ATOMS: atom_id res chain seq x y z
N MET A 1 37.35 -38.00 52.99
CA MET A 1 36.32 -37.63 51.96
C MET A 1 36.51 -36.20 51.43
N ILE A 2 36.65 -35.18 52.30
CA ILE A 2 37.00 -33.80 51.88
C ILE A 2 38.33 -33.77 51.11
N GLU A 3 39.31 -34.60 51.50
CA GLU A 3 40.61 -34.69 50.80
C GLU A 3 40.49 -35.02 49.30
N ILE A 4 39.49 -35.85 48.93
CA ILE A 4 39.23 -36.29 47.55
C ILE A 4 38.73 -35.11 46.69
N ALA A 5 38.20 -34.05 47.32
CA ALA A 5 37.82 -32.83 46.60
C ALA A 5 39.02 -31.91 46.30
N ASP A 6 40.08 -32.01 47.12
CA ASP A 6 41.14 -30.99 47.32
C ASP A 6 42.54 -31.43 46.86
N THR A 7 42.76 -32.69 46.47
CA THR A 7 44.08 -33.17 45.98
C THR A 7 44.34 -32.69 44.54
N PRO A 8 45.38 -31.88 44.27
CA PRO A 8 45.75 -31.53 42.90
C PRO A 8 46.47 -32.71 42.21
N GLY A 9 46.16 -32.99 40.95
CA GLY A 9 47.01 -33.80 40.08
C GLY A 9 46.78 -35.32 40.02
N ARG A 10 45.76 -35.90 40.67
CA ARG A 10 45.34 -37.30 40.42
C ARG A 10 43.99 -37.39 39.70
N ASN A 11 44.02 -37.84 38.44
CA ASN A 11 42.83 -38.10 37.63
C ASN A 11 42.07 -39.35 38.11
N ILE A 12 41.27 -39.20 39.17
CA ILE A 12 40.22 -40.17 39.51
C ILE A 12 38.93 -39.72 38.80
N HIS A 13 38.46 -40.50 37.83
CA HIS A 13 37.22 -40.25 37.08
C HIS A 13 35.96 -40.48 37.94
N ALA A 14 35.77 -39.66 38.97
CA ALA A 14 34.47 -39.50 39.62
C ALA A 14 33.56 -38.66 38.69
N PRO A 15 32.41 -39.19 38.23
CA PRO A 15 31.48 -38.43 37.39
C PRO A 15 31.09 -37.09 38.04
N SER A 16 30.79 -36.07 37.22
CA SER A 16 30.37 -34.75 37.74
C SER A 16 29.08 -34.80 38.57
N THR A 17 28.31 -35.89 38.47
CA THR A 17 27.21 -36.27 39.36
C THR A 17 27.69 -36.62 40.77
N VAL A 18 28.79 -37.36 40.94
CA VAL A 18 29.34 -37.76 42.25
C VAL A 18 29.88 -36.55 43.00
N LYS A 19 30.70 -35.70 42.36
CA LYS A 19 31.22 -34.47 42.99
C LYS A 19 30.07 -33.50 43.36
N ARG A 20 28.98 -33.46 42.57
CA ARG A 20 27.74 -32.74 42.93
C ARG A 20 26.95 -33.40 44.07
N SER A 21 26.87 -34.73 44.14
CA SER A 21 26.20 -35.45 45.23
C SER A 21 26.91 -35.28 46.57
N ILE A 22 28.24 -35.33 46.61
CA ILE A 22 29.03 -35.07 47.82
C ILE A 22 28.80 -33.62 48.31
N MET A 23 28.85 -32.63 47.41
CA MET A 23 28.54 -31.24 47.77
C MET A 23 27.07 -31.04 48.21
N ARG A 24 26.14 -31.86 47.72
CA ARG A 24 24.73 -31.83 48.14
C ARG A 24 24.54 -32.46 49.53
N ALA A 25 25.24 -33.56 49.82
CA ALA A 25 25.25 -34.20 51.14
C ALA A 25 25.85 -33.25 52.21
N LEU A 26 27.00 -32.64 51.93
CA LEU A 26 27.62 -31.64 52.81
C LEU A 26 26.70 -30.43 53.07
N ARG A 27 26.00 -29.92 52.04
CA ARG A 27 25.01 -28.85 52.22
C ARG A 27 23.83 -29.26 53.10
N LEU A 28 23.33 -30.48 52.97
CA LEU A 28 22.26 -31.01 53.83
C LEU A 28 22.73 -31.17 55.27
N PHE A 29 23.93 -31.74 55.48
CA PHE A 29 24.56 -31.90 56.78
C PHE A 29 24.69 -30.57 57.55
N PHE A 30 25.27 -29.53 56.92
CA PHE A 30 25.41 -28.22 57.57
C PHE A 30 24.07 -27.51 57.78
N LEU A 31 23.09 -27.67 56.89
CA LEU A 31 21.74 -27.14 57.07
C LEU A 31 21.04 -27.77 58.29
N GLN A 32 21.11 -29.10 58.39
CA GLN A 32 20.50 -29.87 59.47
C GLN A 32 21.16 -29.55 60.82
N GLY A 33 22.49 -29.52 60.87
CA GLY A 33 23.24 -29.09 62.05
C GLY A 33 22.98 -27.63 62.46
N TRP A 34 22.78 -26.70 61.51
CA TRP A 34 22.33 -25.34 61.83
C TRP A 34 20.94 -25.35 62.49
N THR A 35 19.96 -26.10 61.95
CA THR A 35 18.59 -26.13 62.49
C THR A 35 18.47 -26.76 63.89
N TRP A 36 19.36 -27.69 64.25
CA TRP A 36 19.43 -28.24 65.60
C TRP A 36 20.18 -27.31 66.57
N TYR A 37 21.41 -26.91 66.24
CA TYR A 37 22.34 -26.22 67.16
C TYR A 37 22.37 -24.68 67.00
N ARG A 38 21.39 -24.10 66.29
CA ARG A 38 21.26 -22.65 66.01
C ARG A 38 22.58 -22.02 65.55
N GLY A 39 23.20 -22.66 64.57
CA GLY A 39 24.44 -22.21 63.92
C GLY A 39 25.74 -22.44 64.68
N ASN A 40 25.71 -22.74 65.97
CA ASN A 40 26.92 -23.00 66.77
C ASN A 40 27.43 -24.45 66.65
N LEU A 41 27.35 -25.03 65.43
CA LEU A 41 27.80 -26.40 65.13
C LEU A 41 29.33 -26.47 65.01
N ILE A 42 29.94 -25.51 64.31
CA ILE A 42 31.38 -25.51 63.96
C ILE A 42 32.24 -24.94 65.10
N ASN A 43 31.63 -24.16 66.00
CA ASN A 43 32.31 -23.32 66.99
C ASN A 43 32.77 -24.07 68.26
N THR A 44 32.38 -25.34 68.44
CA THR A 44 32.66 -26.13 69.67
C THR A 44 33.02 -27.56 69.29
N THR A 45 34.16 -28.08 69.78
CA THR A 45 34.73 -29.38 69.41
C THR A 45 33.74 -30.53 69.64
N ASP A 46 33.06 -30.52 70.78
CA ASP A 46 32.13 -31.55 71.24
C ASP A 46 30.91 -31.74 70.31
N ARG A 47 30.52 -30.69 69.57
CA ARG A 47 29.41 -30.75 68.59
C ARG A 47 29.84 -31.26 67.23
N LEU A 48 31.14 -31.25 66.92
CA LEU A 48 31.71 -31.93 65.77
C LEU A 48 32.02 -33.40 66.09
N ALA A 49 32.41 -33.70 67.34
CA ALA A 49 32.60 -35.07 67.84
C ALA A 49 31.34 -35.95 67.76
N ALA A 50 30.15 -35.34 67.78
CA ALA A 50 28.87 -36.03 67.55
C ALA A 50 28.69 -36.56 66.10
N PHE A 51 29.56 -36.18 65.16
CA PHE A 51 29.45 -36.53 63.74
C PHE A 51 30.77 -36.97 63.08
N PHE A 52 31.93 -36.71 63.70
CA PHE A 52 33.25 -37.03 63.18
C PHE A 52 34.17 -37.60 64.28
N PRO A 53 35.07 -38.56 63.98
CA PRO A 53 36.06 -39.05 64.93
C PRO A 53 36.93 -37.93 65.49
N ALA A 54 37.38 -38.06 66.74
CA ALA A 54 38.16 -37.02 67.43
C ALA A 54 39.46 -36.62 66.68
N SER A 55 40.07 -37.55 65.94
CA SER A 55 41.22 -37.32 65.06
C SER A 55 40.95 -36.32 63.93
N ASP A 56 39.70 -36.25 63.44
CA ASP A 56 39.35 -35.60 62.18
C ASP A 56 38.81 -34.19 62.40
N ILE A 57 38.41 -33.85 63.64
CA ILE A 57 37.70 -32.60 63.95
C ILE A 57 38.52 -31.37 63.57
N GLU A 58 39.82 -31.37 63.81
CA GLU A 58 40.68 -30.21 63.54
C GLU A 58 40.94 -30.03 62.03
N TYR A 59 40.99 -31.13 61.27
CA TYR A 59 41.02 -31.09 59.80
C TYR A 59 39.70 -30.56 59.22
N VAL A 60 38.56 -31.00 59.75
CA VAL A 60 37.23 -30.50 59.35
C VAL A 60 37.10 -29.01 59.68
N ARG A 61 37.48 -28.59 60.90
CA ARG A 61 37.44 -27.19 61.35
C ARG A 61 38.29 -26.28 60.47
N THR A 62 39.55 -26.64 60.21
CA THR A 62 40.47 -25.83 59.38
C THR A 62 40.02 -25.70 57.93
N LYS A 63 39.41 -26.74 57.33
CA LYS A 63 38.84 -26.64 55.97
C LYS A 63 37.54 -25.84 55.89
N VAL A 64 36.66 -25.98 56.88
CA VAL A 64 35.32 -25.34 56.88
C VAL A 64 35.38 -23.84 57.20
N ASN A 65 36.34 -23.38 58.01
CA ASN A 65 36.41 -21.98 58.47
C ASN A 65 37.08 -20.99 57.47
N THR A 66 37.04 -21.29 56.16
CA THR A 66 37.86 -20.63 55.12
C THR A 66 37.20 -19.40 54.47
N ARG A 67 36.87 -18.37 55.28
CA ARG A 67 36.48 -17.00 54.86
C ARG A 67 35.46 -16.84 53.70
N ARG A 68 34.62 -17.84 53.43
CA ARG A 68 33.54 -17.76 52.44
C ARG A 68 32.22 -17.50 53.14
N SER A 69 31.57 -16.36 52.81
CA SER A 69 30.19 -16.12 53.25
C SER A 69 29.29 -17.24 52.74
N TRP A 70 28.60 -17.94 53.62
CA TRP A 70 27.78 -19.08 53.25
C TRP A 70 26.50 -18.63 52.55
N TRP A 71 25.95 -19.51 51.70
CA TRP A 71 24.80 -19.17 50.85
C TRP A 71 23.54 -18.79 51.65
N PHE A 72 23.41 -19.24 52.90
CA PHE A 72 22.30 -18.88 53.79
C PHE A 72 22.43 -17.49 54.40
N GLU A 73 23.65 -16.96 54.55
CA GLU A 73 23.92 -15.58 55.00
C GLU A 73 23.49 -14.54 53.95
N ARG A 74 23.14 -14.99 52.75
CA ARG A 74 22.62 -14.20 51.63
C ARG A 74 21.13 -14.45 51.33
N ASP A 75 20.42 -15.26 52.13
CA ASP A 75 18.97 -15.42 52.06
C ASP A 75 18.30 -14.48 53.08
N PRO A 76 17.72 -13.33 52.65
CA PRO A 76 17.12 -12.37 53.58
C PRO A 76 15.89 -12.92 54.32
N HIS A 77 15.32 -14.06 53.90
CA HIS A 77 14.20 -14.74 54.57
C HIS A 77 14.64 -15.95 55.40
N PHE A 78 15.95 -16.20 55.56
CA PHE A 78 16.49 -17.35 56.30
C PHE A 78 15.98 -17.42 57.75
N HIS A 79 15.77 -16.26 58.38
CA HIS A 79 15.22 -16.14 59.74
C HIS A 79 13.75 -16.59 59.88
N LEU A 80 13.01 -16.78 58.77
CA LEU A 80 11.63 -17.29 58.74
C LEU A 80 11.56 -18.83 58.59
N ARG A 81 12.71 -19.51 58.52
CA ARG A 81 12.78 -20.98 58.40
C ARG A 81 12.75 -21.62 59.79
N ARG A 82 11.82 -22.55 60.01
CA ARG A 82 11.71 -23.30 61.28
C ARG A 82 12.45 -24.65 61.19
N ARG A 83 12.41 -25.44 62.28
CA ARG A 83 13.06 -26.76 62.40
C ARG A 83 12.53 -27.83 61.43
N ASP A 84 11.45 -27.54 60.71
CA ASP A 84 10.87 -28.31 59.62
C ASP A 84 11.49 -27.98 58.23
N GLY A 85 12.34 -26.95 58.14
CA GLY A 85 12.94 -26.46 56.89
C GLY A 85 12.03 -25.57 56.04
N VAL A 86 10.77 -25.36 56.45
CA VAL A 86 9.77 -24.59 55.70
C VAL A 86 9.92 -23.09 55.99
N VAL A 87 9.74 -22.25 54.97
CA VAL A 87 9.67 -20.78 55.12
C VAL A 87 8.26 -20.41 55.58
N HIS A 88 8.11 -20.02 56.84
CA HIS A 88 6.82 -19.58 57.38
C HIS A 88 6.71 -18.07 57.30
N LEU A 89 5.97 -17.57 56.30
CA LEU A 89 5.53 -16.17 56.31
C LEU A 89 4.61 -15.94 57.51
N HIS A 90 4.71 -14.75 58.14
CA HIS A 90 3.74 -14.35 59.15
C HIS A 90 2.32 -14.39 58.56
N LYS A 91 1.35 -14.89 59.33
CA LYS A 91 -0.07 -14.68 59.00
C LYS A 91 -0.32 -13.18 58.78
N PRO A 92 -1.09 -12.78 57.75
CA PRO A 92 -1.43 -11.38 57.56
C PRO A 92 -2.12 -10.83 58.83
N SER A 93 -1.84 -9.59 59.18
CA SER A 93 -2.28 -8.95 60.44
C SER A 93 -3.80 -8.73 60.54
N ARG A 94 -4.55 -9.12 59.51
CA ARG A 94 -6.00 -9.34 59.56
C ARG A 94 -6.27 -10.81 59.30
N PRO A 95 -7.17 -11.47 60.07
CA PRO A 95 -7.68 -12.76 59.65
C PRO A 95 -8.31 -12.63 58.26
N LEU A 96 -8.17 -13.67 57.44
CA LEU A 96 -9.09 -13.84 56.31
C LEU A 96 -10.50 -13.92 56.91
N LEU A 97 -11.37 -13.00 56.53
CA LEU A 97 -12.78 -13.04 56.88
C LEU A 97 -13.33 -14.43 56.50
N ALA A 98 -14.19 -14.99 57.35
CA ALA A 98 -14.84 -16.26 57.07
C ALA A 98 -15.50 -16.20 55.68
N PRO A 99 -15.46 -17.30 54.90
CA PRO A 99 -15.98 -17.30 53.54
C PRO A 99 -17.47 -16.93 53.57
N ASP A 100 -17.78 -15.78 52.99
CA ASP A 100 -19.13 -15.25 52.88
C ASP A 100 -20.00 -16.19 52.04
N ILE A 101 -20.90 -16.89 52.74
CA ILE A 101 -21.74 -17.97 52.20
C ILE A 101 -22.73 -17.45 51.14
N SER A 102 -22.92 -16.13 51.04
CA SER A 102 -23.88 -15.49 50.12
C SER A 102 -23.42 -15.36 48.67
N ARG A 103 -22.15 -15.63 48.33
CA ARG A 103 -21.64 -15.40 46.97
C ARG A 103 -21.97 -16.55 46.01
N PRO A 104 -22.68 -16.30 44.88
CA PRO A 104 -22.68 -17.25 43.78
C PRO A 104 -21.25 -17.38 43.24
N ALA A 105 -20.76 -18.62 43.14
CA ALA A 105 -19.36 -18.90 42.82
C ALA A 105 -18.96 -18.40 41.42
N LEU A 106 -17.66 -18.26 41.20
CA LEU A 106 -17.03 -18.02 39.89
C LEU A 106 -17.28 -16.65 39.23
N ALA A 107 -17.73 -15.64 39.99
CA ALA A 107 -17.80 -14.24 39.51
C ALA A 107 -16.44 -13.67 39.02
N ARG A 108 -15.32 -14.33 39.34
CA ARG A 108 -13.99 -14.09 38.76
C ARG A 108 -13.33 -15.42 38.42
N LEU A 109 -12.79 -15.51 37.21
CA LEU A 109 -11.96 -16.60 36.75
C LEU A 109 -10.50 -16.16 36.83
N LYS A 110 -9.75 -16.76 37.75
CA LYS A 110 -8.31 -16.57 37.84
C LYS A 110 -7.60 -17.72 37.17
N LEU A 111 -6.88 -17.40 36.10
CA LEU A 111 -6.10 -18.29 35.27
C LEU A 111 -4.62 -18.16 35.59
N LEU A 112 -3.92 -19.28 35.51
CA LEU A 112 -2.46 -19.36 35.59
C LEU A 112 -1.94 -20.35 34.54
N THR A 113 -0.85 -20.02 33.86
CA THR A 113 -0.09 -21.01 33.06
C THR A 113 1.36 -21.04 33.50
N TYR A 114 1.97 -22.24 33.54
CA TYR A 114 3.34 -22.42 34.01
C TYR A 114 3.97 -23.73 33.49
N ASN A 115 4.99 -23.61 32.65
CA ASN A 115 5.91 -24.73 32.40
C ASN A 115 6.76 -24.98 33.65
N CYS A 116 6.44 -26.04 34.39
CA CYS A 116 7.01 -26.29 35.72
C CYS A 116 8.35 -27.07 35.70
N GLN A 117 8.88 -27.36 34.51
CA GLN A 117 9.96 -28.29 34.15
C GLN A 117 9.82 -29.75 34.62
N SER A 118 9.26 -30.01 35.80
CA SER A 118 9.01 -31.34 36.36
C SER A 118 8.19 -31.24 37.63
N LEU A 119 7.23 -32.14 37.84
CA LEU A 119 6.56 -32.34 39.14
C LEU A 119 7.27 -33.37 40.04
N GLY A 120 8.37 -33.97 39.58
CA GLY A 120 9.14 -34.95 40.34
C GLY A 120 8.59 -36.39 40.26
N ARG A 121 8.73 -37.16 41.35
CA ARG A 121 8.31 -38.57 41.43
C ARG A 121 7.11 -38.83 42.37
N GLY A 122 6.58 -37.80 43.02
CA GLY A 122 5.51 -37.91 44.01
C GLY A 122 4.69 -36.64 44.13
N SER A 123 3.60 -36.67 44.90
CA SER A 123 2.60 -35.60 44.97
C SER A 123 3.07 -34.30 45.65
N THR A 124 4.13 -34.33 46.46
CA THR A 124 4.53 -33.20 47.33
C THR A 124 4.73 -31.89 46.57
N ARG A 125 5.41 -31.89 45.42
CA ARG A 125 5.61 -30.66 44.62
C ARG A 125 4.31 -30.17 43.99
N LEU A 126 3.39 -31.07 43.62
CA LEU A 126 2.06 -30.68 43.14
C LEU A 126 1.22 -30.08 44.28
N GLN A 127 1.32 -30.65 45.48
CA GLN A 127 0.70 -30.16 46.72
C GLN A 127 1.19 -28.76 47.10
N GLU A 128 2.50 -28.53 47.13
CA GLU A 128 3.14 -27.21 47.31
C GLU A 128 2.58 -26.16 46.35
N LEU A 129 2.57 -26.47 45.04
CA LEU A 129 2.03 -25.59 43.99
C LEU A 129 0.53 -25.30 44.23
N THR A 130 -0.28 -26.31 44.54
CA THR A 130 -1.72 -26.12 44.76
C THR A 130 -2.03 -25.28 45.99
N GLU A 131 -1.26 -25.37 47.08
CA GLU A 131 -1.49 -24.58 48.28
C GLU A 131 -1.15 -23.10 48.06
N ASP A 132 -0.07 -22.82 47.33
CA ASP A 132 0.26 -21.46 46.89
C ASP A 132 -0.82 -20.90 45.97
N MET A 133 -1.26 -21.68 44.98
CA MET A 133 -2.35 -21.28 44.07
C MET A 133 -3.68 -21.07 44.81
N HIS A 134 -3.99 -21.89 45.83
CA HIS A 134 -5.16 -21.71 46.68
C HIS A 134 -5.06 -20.41 47.51
N SER A 135 -3.89 -20.12 48.10
CA SER A 135 -3.68 -18.91 48.91
C SER A 135 -3.91 -17.60 48.15
N ILE A 136 -3.76 -17.61 46.81
CA ILE A 136 -4.02 -16.47 45.93
C ILE A 136 -5.28 -16.62 45.07
N GLY A 137 -6.11 -17.65 45.32
CA GLY A 137 -7.41 -17.87 44.69
C GLY A 137 -7.39 -18.18 43.19
N VAL A 138 -6.47 -19.03 42.71
CA VAL A 138 -6.50 -19.51 41.31
C VAL A 138 -7.71 -20.43 41.08
N THR A 139 -8.42 -20.24 39.97
CA THR A 139 -9.62 -21.03 39.62
C THR A 139 -9.26 -22.22 38.74
N VAL A 140 -8.42 -21.97 37.72
CA VAL A 140 -7.87 -22.99 36.81
C VAL A 140 -6.40 -22.69 36.54
N ALA A 141 -5.53 -23.71 36.65
CA ALA A 141 -4.12 -23.61 36.29
C ALA A 141 -3.76 -24.65 35.23
N ALA A 142 -3.08 -24.22 34.17
CA ALA A 142 -2.47 -25.09 33.16
C ALA A 142 -0.98 -25.28 33.49
N LEU A 143 -0.56 -26.53 33.66
CA LEU A 143 0.84 -26.88 33.92
C LEU A 143 1.43 -27.62 32.72
N GLN A 144 2.54 -27.11 32.21
CA GLN A 144 3.30 -27.69 31.10
C GLN A 144 4.61 -28.33 31.61
N GLY A 145 5.23 -29.17 30.78
CA GLY A 145 6.51 -29.82 31.11
C GLY A 145 6.48 -30.66 32.39
N THR A 146 5.34 -31.24 32.77
CA THR A 146 5.16 -31.87 34.10
C THR A 146 5.99 -33.14 34.30
N ARG A 147 6.36 -33.84 33.23
CA ARG A 147 7.12 -35.11 33.22
C ARG A 147 6.51 -36.21 34.10
N TRP A 148 5.21 -36.13 34.36
CA TRP A 148 4.50 -37.00 35.30
C TRP A 148 4.63 -38.49 34.96
N LYS A 149 4.42 -39.36 35.94
CA LYS A 149 4.79 -40.78 35.89
C LYS A 149 3.63 -41.78 35.87
N SER A 150 2.37 -41.32 35.79
CA SER A 150 1.22 -42.21 35.61
C SER A 150 1.40 -43.11 34.39
N GLY A 151 1.02 -44.39 34.52
CA GLY A 151 0.97 -45.30 33.36
C GLY A 151 -0.12 -44.87 32.38
N ASP A 152 -1.20 -44.30 32.89
CA ASP A 152 -2.35 -43.87 32.11
C ASP A 152 -2.11 -42.53 31.42
N THR A 153 -2.40 -42.52 30.11
CA THR A 153 -2.51 -41.32 29.26
C THR A 153 -3.70 -40.45 29.65
N ARG A 154 -4.68 -41.01 30.34
CA ARG A 154 -5.87 -40.32 30.84
C ARG A 154 -6.03 -40.63 32.33
N SER A 155 -5.59 -39.69 33.16
CA SER A 155 -5.70 -39.78 34.62
C SER A 155 -6.32 -38.52 35.21
N GLU A 156 -7.01 -38.66 36.34
CA GLU A 156 -7.61 -37.57 37.09
C GLU A 156 -7.75 -37.93 38.58
N TRP A 157 -7.46 -36.98 39.48
CA TRP A 157 -7.47 -37.22 40.93
C TRP A 157 -7.60 -35.91 41.75
N PRO A 158 -8.21 -35.94 42.94
CA PRO A 158 -8.24 -34.78 43.84
C PRO A 158 -6.86 -34.55 44.49
N VAL A 159 -6.37 -33.31 44.45
CA VAL A 159 -5.13 -32.91 45.13
C VAL A 159 -5.46 -32.40 46.53
N ARG A 160 -4.95 -33.10 47.55
CA ARG A 160 -5.10 -32.73 48.97
C ARG A 160 -3.97 -31.79 49.41
N GLY A 161 -4.33 -30.70 50.08
CA GLY A 161 -3.39 -29.76 50.72
C GLY A 161 -2.72 -30.36 51.96
N PHE A 162 -1.88 -29.59 52.64
CA PHE A 162 -1.21 -30.02 53.88
C PHE A 162 -2.18 -30.26 55.03
N THR A 163 -3.39 -29.70 54.95
CA THR A 163 -4.51 -29.93 55.89
C THR A 163 -5.31 -31.21 55.56
N GLY A 164 -4.95 -31.97 54.53
CA GLY A 164 -5.68 -33.16 54.07
C GLY A 164 -6.97 -32.87 53.29
N LYS A 165 -7.46 -31.62 53.29
CA LYS A 165 -8.58 -31.14 52.48
C LYS A 165 -8.20 -31.07 51.00
N SER A 166 -9.13 -31.40 50.09
CA SER A 166 -8.90 -31.26 48.64
C SER A 166 -9.18 -29.82 48.18
N HIS A 167 -8.23 -29.23 47.45
CA HIS A 167 -8.34 -27.85 46.95
C HIS A 167 -8.55 -27.77 45.43
N TYR A 168 -8.00 -28.74 44.68
CA TYR A 168 -8.17 -28.88 43.23
C TYR A 168 -8.45 -30.34 42.85
N THR A 169 -8.98 -30.57 41.66
CA THR A 169 -8.85 -31.83 40.92
C THR A 169 -7.81 -31.62 39.82
N CYS A 170 -6.85 -32.53 39.73
CA CYS A 170 -5.92 -32.61 38.62
C CYS A 170 -6.51 -33.47 37.50
N PHE A 171 -6.44 -32.98 36.27
CA PHE A 171 -6.67 -33.74 35.05
C PHE A 171 -5.37 -33.78 34.26
N SER A 172 -4.90 -34.98 33.93
CA SER A 172 -3.57 -35.24 33.38
C SER A 172 -3.65 -36.04 32.09
N TRP A 173 -3.03 -35.53 31.02
CA TRP A 173 -2.91 -36.22 29.73
C TRP A 173 -1.63 -37.06 29.61
N GLY A 174 -1.01 -37.35 30.77
CA GLY A 174 0.19 -38.16 30.89
C GLY A 174 1.33 -37.63 30.02
N ARG A 175 2.09 -38.56 29.45
CA ARG A 175 3.12 -38.33 28.41
C ARG A 175 3.39 -39.65 27.70
N SER A 176 3.92 -39.62 26.49
CA SER A 176 4.31 -40.87 25.81
C SER A 176 5.47 -41.59 26.53
N SER A 177 5.59 -42.89 26.29
CA SER A 177 6.74 -43.70 26.68
C SER A 177 8.03 -43.23 26.02
N GLN A 178 7.91 -42.78 24.76
CA GLN A 178 8.96 -42.25 23.89
C GLN A 178 9.50 -40.90 24.41
N ASN A 179 8.65 -39.90 24.62
CA ASN A 179 9.08 -38.57 25.04
C ASN A 179 8.81 -38.33 26.54
N ARG A 180 9.86 -38.53 27.34
CA ARG A 180 9.84 -38.41 28.81
C ARG A 180 9.84 -36.96 29.33
N MET A 181 9.97 -35.97 28.43
CA MET A 181 10.06 -34.54 28.76
C MET A 181 8.70 -33.82 28.68
N LEU A 182 7.72 -34.44 28.02
CA LEU A 182 6.36 -33.91 27.86
C LEU A 182 5.50 -34.09 29.11
N GLY A 183 4.30 -33.49 29.05
CA GLY A 183 3.19 -33.78 29.94
C GLY A 183 2.46 -32.51 30.35
N VAL A 184 1.18 -32.43 30.02
CA VAL A 184 0.31 -31.29 30.34
C VAL A 184 -0.78 -31.70 31.34
N GLN A 185 -1.13 -30.78 32.23
CA GLN A 185 -2.17 -30.95 33.25
C GLN A 185 -3.04 -29.70 33.37
N LEU A 186 -4.31 -29.89 33.70
CA LEU A 186 -5.22 -28.83 34.13
C LEU A 186 -5.64 -29.09 35.58
N LEU A 187 -5.35 -28.14 36.46
CA LEU A 187 -5.81 -28.12 37.84
C LEU A 187 -7.05 -27.24 37.91
N VAL A 188 -8.19 -27.85 38.26
CA VAL A 188 -9.48 -27.19 38.36
C VAL A 188 -9.87 -27.12 39.83
N SER A 189 -10.16 -25.93 40.37
CA SER A 189 -10.51 -25.77 41.79
C SER A 189 -11.75 -26.60 42.17
N GLN A 190 -11.79 -27.10 43.42
CA GLN A 190 -12.98 -27.80 43.91
C GLN A 190 -14.20 -26.86 43.97
N GLU A 191 -13.98 -25.55 44.18
CA GLU A 191 -15.00 -24.50 44.07
C GLU A 191 -15.66 -24.49 42.68
N LEU A 192 -14.88 -24.55 41.59
CA LEU A 192 -15.43 -24.66 40.23
C LEU A 192 -16.22 -25.97 40.03
N LEU A 193 -15.75 -27.10 40.56
CA LEU A 193 -16.38 -28.41 40.39
C LEU A 193 -17.60 -28.67 41.30
N GLN A 194 -17.85 -27.80 42.29
CA GLN A 194 -19.10 -27.77 43.07
C GLN A 194 -20.26 -27.23 42.22
N HIS A 195 -20.03 -26.19 41.41
CA HIS A 195 -21.06 -25.54 40.59
C HIS A 195 -21.08 -26.03 39.12
N ALA A 196 -20.09 -26.81 38.71
CA ALA A 196 -19.92 -27.31 37.36
C ALA A 196 -19.46 -28.77 37.31
N HIS A 197 -19.70 -29.43 36.18
CA HIS A 197 -19.19 -30.76 35.86
C HIS A 197 -18.32 -30.69 34.61
N VAL A 198 -17.37 -31.63 34.49
CA VAL A 198 -16.68 -31.86 33.21
C VAL A 198 -17.68 -32.54 32.29
N HIS A 199 -18.15 -31.82 31.27
CA HIS A 199 -19.07 -32.33 30.26
C HIS A 199 -18.32 -33.08 29.15
N THR A 200 -17.16 -32.57 28.75
CA THR A 200 -16.31 -33.19 27.72
C THR A 200 -14.86 -33.02 28.07
N ARG A 201 -14.10 -34.12 28.00
CA ARG A 201 -12.65 -34.13 28.07
C ARG A 201 -12.11 -34.40 26.67
N PHE A 202 -11.35 -33.46 26.14
CA PHE A 202 -10.63 -33.57 24.87
C PHE A 202 -9.25 -34.15 25.15
N ASP A 203 -8.97 -35.31 24.56
CA ASP A 203 -7.66 -35.96 24.62
C ASP A 203 -6.96 -35.78 23.26
N PRO A 204 -5.61 -35.66 23.22
CA PRO A 204 -4.89 -35.29 22.00
C PRO A 204 -4.82 -36.43 20.96
N PRO A 205 -4.70 -36.12 19.65
CA PRO A 205 -4.50 -37.12 18.60
C PRO A 205 -3.28 -38.01 18.82
N ARG A 206 -3.27 -39.18 18.15
CA ARG A 206 -2.13 -40.11 18.16
C ARG A 206 -0.85 -39.37 17.72
N GLY A 207 0.20 -39.47 18.54
CA GLY A 207 1.47 -38.73 18.36
C GLY A 207 1.61 -37.47 19.23
N LEU A 208 0.50 -36.82 19.62
CA LEU A 208 0.51 -35.57 20.40
C LEU A 208 0.29 -35.78 21.92
N ALA A 209 0.42 -37.01 22.40
CA ALA A 209 0.21 -37.38 23.80
C ALA A 209 1.13 -36.62 24.77
N GLY A 210 0.53 -35.82 25.66
CA GLY A 210 1.25 -34.95 26.60
C GLY A 210 1.71 -33.60 26.02
N ARG A 211 1.30 -33.23 24.78
CA ARG A 211 1.47 -31.89 24.21
C ARG A 211 0.23 -31.00 24.39
N CYS A 212 -0.98 -31.53 24.29
CA CYS A 212 -2.21 -30.76 24.51
C CYS A 212 -3.33 -31.59 25.13
N GLY A 213 -4.38 -30.92 25.60
CA GLY A 213 -5.60 -31.51 26.15
C GLY A 213 -6.58 -30.44 26.63
N GLY A 214 -7.87 -30.78 26.69
CA GLY A 214 -8.92 -29.80 26.99
C GLY A 214 -10.03 -30.32 27.90
N LEU A 215 -10.64 -29.42 28.68
CA LEU A 215 -11.80 -29.68 29.52
C LEU A 215 -12.89 -28.66 29.21
N ARG A 216 -14.02 -29.14 28.68
CA ARG A 216 -15.25 -28.37 28.63
C ARG A 216 -16.03 -28.58 29.93
N VAL A 217 -16.08 -27.53 30.73
CA VAL A 217 -16.72 -27.48 32.03
C VAL A 217 -18.05 -26.73 31.87
N VAL A 218 -19.15 -27.41 32.22
CA VAL A 218 -20.53 -26.90 32.07
C VAL A 218 -21.22 -26.93 33.43
N SER A 219 -22.09 -25.97 33.74
CA SER A 219 -22.77 -25.95 35.04
C SER A 219 -23.57 -27.24 35.31
N ARG A 220 -23.73 -27.60 36.59
CA ARG A 220 -24.64 -28.67 37.04
C ARG A 220 -26.10 -28.22 37.13
N GLN A 221 -26.36 -26.91 37.07
CA GLN A 221 -27.69 -26.32 37.27
C GLN A 221 -28.31 -25.92 35.93
N GLN A 222 -29.58 -26.28 35.71
CA GLN A 222 -30.36 -25.77 34.58
C GLN A 222 -30.49 -24.24 34.67
N GLY A 223 -30.47 -23.56 33.53
CA GLY A 223 -30.47 -22.09 33.45
C GLY A 223 -29.12 -21.41 33.72
N SER A 224 -28.13 -22.13 34.25
CA SER A 224 -26.77 -21.59 34.43
C SER A 224 -25.98 -21.65 33.11
N ASN A 225 -25.44 -20.50 32.71
CA ASN A 225 -24.85 -20.27 31.39
C ASN A 225 -23.34 -20.59 31.31
N LEU A 226 -22.73 -21.06 32.40
CA LEU A 226 -21.33 -21.45 32.49
C LEU A 226 -21.06 -22.65 31.56
N ASP A 227 -20.31 -22.39 30.49
CA ASP A 227 -19.95 -23.33 29.43
C ASP A 227 -18.58 -22.89 28.90
N GLU A 228 -17.51 -23.42 29.52
CA GLU A 228 -16.14 -22.94 29.33
C GLU A 228 -15.25 -24.11 28.87
N LEU A 229 -14.49 -23.93 27.79
CA LEU A 229 -13.42 -24.83 27.35
C LEU A 229 -12.07 -24.30 27.82
N PHE A 230 -11.41 -25.02 28.72
CA PHE A 230 -10.02 -24.78 29.10
C PHE A 230 -9.12 -25.72 28.29
N ILE A 231 -8.20 -25.17 27.51
CA ILE A 231 -7.19 -25.93 26.76
C ILE A 231 -5.82 -25.68 27.40
N THR A 232 -5.09 -26.75 27.72
CA THR A 232 -3.67 -26.70 28.05
C THR A 232 -2.83 -27.12 26.84
N ALA A 233 -1.76 -26.37 26.55
CA ALA A 233 -0.95 -26.53 25.35
C ALA A 233 0.56 -26.45 25.65
N TYR A 234 1.35 -27.29 24.97
CA TYR A 234 2.82 -27.30 24.99
C TYR A 234 3.34 -27.67 23.59
N ALA A 235 3.62 -26.64 22.79
CA ALA A 235 3.93 -26.76 21.37
C ALA A 235 5.27 -27.48 21.10
N PRO A 236 5.46 -28.04 19.90
CA PRO A 236 6.79 -28.35 19.38
C PRO A 236 7.65 -27.09 19.29
N GLN A 237 8.97 -27.25 19.37
CA GLN A 237 9.91 -26.15 19.15
C GLN A 237 9.73 -25.55 17.74
N ALA A 238 10.11 -24.30 17.54
CA ALA A 238 10.06 -23.68 16.20
C ALA A 238 10.93 -24.43 15.17
N THR A 239 11.95 -25.16 15.66
CA THR A 239 12.85 -26.03 14.89
C THR A 239 12.41 -27.51 14.80
N ASP A 240 11.31 -27.91 15.45
CA ASP A 240 10.74 -29.25 15.28
C ASP A 240 10.11 -29.38 13.87
N ASP A 241 9.81 -30.61 13.45
CA ASP A 241 9.36 -30.90 12.09
C ASP A 241 8.00 -30.25 11.74
N LEU A 242 7.88 -29.76 10.50
CA LEU A 242 6.67 -29.06 10.02
C LEU A 242 5.39 -29.93 10.12
N PRO A 243 5.39 -31.24 9.80
CA PRO A 243 4.22 -32.10 10.00
C PRO A 243 3.75 -32.15 11.46
N GLN A 244 4.65 -32.33 12.44
CA GLN A 244 4.31 -32.34 13.86
C GLN A 244 3.80 -30.97 14.34
N ARG A 245 4.39 -29.88 13.85
CA ARG A 245 3.96 -28.50 14.16
C ARG A 245 2.57 -28.20 13.60
N ASN A 246 2.31 -28.56 12.34
CA ASN A 246 1.01 -28.39 11.71
C ASN A 246 -0.05 -29.27 12.40
N ALA A 247 0.24 -30.55 12.65
CA ALA A 247 -0.66 -31.44 13.39
C ALA A 247 -1.00 -30.92 14.80
N PHE A 248 -0.04 -30.28 15.49
CA PHE A 248 -0.29 -29.67 16.80
C PHE A 248 -1.26 -28.48 16.71
N PHE A 249 -1.04 -27.53 15.80
CA PHE A 249 -1.94 -26.37 15.67
C PHE A 249 -3.32 -26.76 15.11
N LEU A 250 -3.38 -27.74 14.21
CA LEU A 250 -4.64 -28.34 13.76
C LEU A 250 -5.40 -28.99 14.94
N ALA A 251 -4.75 -29.79 15.79
CA ALA A 251 -5.39 -30.38 16.97
C ALA A 251 -5.93 -29.32 17.96
N ILE A 252 -5.27 -28.17 18.09
CA ILE A 252 -5.79 -27.04 18.89
C ILE A 252 -7.02 -26.42 18.20
N LEU A 253 -6.96 -26.16 16.89
CA LEU A 253 -8.10 -25.65 16.11
C LEU A 253 -9.31 -26.60 16.17
N GLU A 254 -9.10 -27.91 16.04
CA GLU A 254 -10.14 -28.94 16.15
C GLU A 254 -10.81 -28.90 17.53
N MET A 255 -10.05 -28.83 18.63
CA MET A 255 -10.63 -28.69 19.99
C MET A 255 -11.45 -27.41 20.15
N MET A 256 -11.03 -26.31 19.50
CA MET A 256 -11.77 -25.04 19.52
C MET A 256 -13.06 -25.08 18.67
N GLN A 257 -13.04 -25.75 17.53
CA GLN A 257 -14.16 -25.83 16.60
C GLN A 257 -15.17 -26.95 16.94
N ALA A 258 -14.74 -27.97 17.68
CA ALA A 258 -15.59 -29.09 18.12
C ALA A 258 -16.53 -28.73 19.29
N VAL A 259 -16.33 -27.59 19.97
CA VAL A 259 -17.27 -27.11 20.99
C VAL A 259 -18.36 -26.21 20.39
N PRO A 260 -19.57 -26.18 20.96
CA PRO A 260 -20.62 -25.25 20.51
C PRO A 260 -20.13 -23.79 20.53
N ARG A 261 -20.63 -22.96 19.60
CA ARG A 261 -20.38 -21.49 19.61
C ARG A 261 -20.79 -20.76 20.90
N ARG A 262 -21.50 -21.45 21.81
CA ARG A 262 -21.87 -21.00 23.15
C ARG A 262 -20.98 -21.62 24.23
N THR A 263 -19.72 -21.86 23.91
CA THR A 263 -18.65 -22.29 24.83
C THR A 263 -17.53 -21.26 24.74
N ARG A 264 -17.13 -20.64 25.87
CA ARG A 264 -16.02 -19.68 25.89
C ARG A 264 -14.70 -20.45 25.92
N ILE A 265 -13.76 -20.07 25.05
CA ILE A 265 -12.50 -20.79 24.85
C ILE A 265 -11.37 -20.05 25.55
N TRP A 266 -10.65 -20.76 26.41
CA TRP A 266 -9.50 -20.27 27.17
C TRP A 266 -8.30 -21.16 26.82
N LEU A 267 -7.32 -20.61 26.10
CA LEU A 267 -6.13 -21.34 25.67
C LEU A 267 -4.93 -20.89 26.51
N LEU A 268 -4.34 -21.82 27.24
CA LEU A 268 -3.22 -21.59 28.15
C LEU A 268 -2.06 -22.51 27.78
N GLY A 269 -0.86 -21.97 27.58
CA GLY A 269 0.25 -22.84 27.21
C GLY A 269 1.59 -22.17 27.00
N ASP A 270 2.58 -23.03 26.80
CA ASP A 270 3.89 -22.69 26.27
C ASP A 270 3.88 -23.05 24.77
N PHE A 271 4.04 -22.02 23.93
CA PHE A 271 3.85 -22.15 22.48
C PHE A 271 5.16 -22.17 21.69
N ASN A 272 6.32 -22.04 22.34
CA ASN A 272 7.64 -21.98 21.69
C ASN A 272 7.63 -21.09 20.43
N GLY A 273 6.96 -19.94 20.51
CA GLY A 273 6.59 -19.10 19.37
C GLY A 273 6.71 -17.63 19.71
N HIS A 274 7.32 -16.87 18.81
CA HIS A 274 7.57 -15.44 18.99
C HIS A 274 6.48 -14.67 18.24
N VAL A 275 5.88 -13.67 18.89
CA VAL A 275 4.75 -12.90 18.35
C VAL A 275 5.10 -11.41 18.40
N GLY A 276 5.12 -10.77 17.23
CA GLY A 276 5.48 -9.38 17.03
C GLY A 276 4.33 -8.49 16.56
N SER A 277 4.62 -7.19 16.48
CA SER A 277 3.68 -6.18 15.95
C SER A 277 3.64 -6.12 14.42
N ASP A 278 4.54 -6.84 13.76
CA ASP A 278 4.65 -7.06 12.31
C ASP A 278 3.41 -7.72 11.70
N LEU A 279 2.68 -8.56 12.48
CA LEU A 279 1.46 -9.23 12.04
C LEU A 279 0.26 -8.31 11.80
N GLN A 280 0.21 -7.15 12.48
CA GLN A 280 -0.93 -6.21 12.49
C GLN A 280 -2.32 -6.84 12.81
N SER A 281 -2.35 -8.04 13.42
CA SER A 281 -3.54 -8.83 13.75
C SER A 281 -4.41 -8.21 14.86
N ALA A 282 -5.71 -8.57 14.90
CA ALA A 282 -6.62 -8.17 15.97
C ALA A 282 -6.41 -8.99 17.27
N ALA A 283 -5.87 -10.20 17.17
CA ALA A 283 -5.45 -11.04 18.28
C ALA A 283 -4.15 -10.56 18.97
N VAL A 284 -3.43 -9.59 18.39
CA VAL A 284 -2.14 -9.07 18.89
C VAL A 284 -2.23 -7.60 19.33
N GLY A 285 -1.70 -7.31 20.51
CA GLY A 285 -1.59 -5.98 21.09
C GLY A 285 -0.21 -5.34 20.92
N ARG A 286 -0.06 -4.11 21.46
CA ARG A 286 1.13 -3.26 21.23
C ARG A 286 2.35 -3.57 22.11
N HIS A 287 2.29 -4.57 23.00
CA HIS A 287 3.34 -4.86 23.98
C HIS A 287 4.19 -6.09 23.60
N THR A 288 4.67 -6.11 22.36
CA THR A 288 5.53 -7.15 21.77
C THR A 288 6.86 -6.57 21.30
N ALA A 289 7.98 -7.20 21.65
CA ALA A 289 9.33 -6.75 21.28
C ALA A 289 10.07 -7.71 20.33
N ASP A 290 9.57 -8.94 20.16
CA ASP A 290 10.11 -9.93 19.23
C ASP A 290 9.57 -9.74 17.80
N ASN A 291 10.32 -10.18 16.79
CA ASN A 291 9.77 -10.41 15.44
C ASN A 291 8.96 -11.72 15.44
N THR A 292 7.95 -11.84 14.57
CA THR A 292 7.15 -13.07 14.53
C THR A 292 7.93 -14.25 13.93
N ASN A 293 7.73 -15.44 14.51
CA ASN A 293 8.16 -16.70 13.91
C ASN A 293 6.95 -17.58 13.54
N ASN A 294 7.16 -18.64 12.76
CA ASN A 294 6.09 -19.48 12.23
C ASN A 294 5.18 -20.09 13.32
N ASN A 295 5.67 -20.37 14.54
CA ASN A 295 4.83 -20.82 15.66
C ASN A 295 3.95 -19.69 16.20
N GLY A 296 4.47 -18.45 16.27
CA GLY A 296 3.70 -17.27 16.61
C GLY A 296 2.64 -16.92 15.57
N PHE A 297 2.96 -17.01 14.28
CA PHE A 297 1.99 -16.87 13.19
C PHE A 297 0.85 -17.89 13.32
N SER A 298 1.16 -19.18 13.50
CA SER A 298 0.15 -20.22 13.68
C SER A 298 -0.71 -20.02 14.93
N LEU A 299 -0.12 -19.58 16.04
CA LEU A 299 -0.85 -19.23 17.27
C LEU A 299 -1.80 -18.04 17.04
N VAL A 300 -1.34 -16.99 16.37
CA VAL A 300 -2.16 -15.80 16.08
C VAL A 300 -3.28 -16.11 15.09
N HIS A 301 -3.00 -16.89 14.04
CA HIS A 301 -4.02 -17.38 13.11
C HIS A 301 -5.09 -18.20 13.84
N ALA A 302 -4.69 -19.12 14.73
CA ALA A 302 -5.64 -19.88 15.56
C ALA A 302 -6.45 -19.01 16.53
N CYS A 303 -5.89 -17.88 16.99
CA CYS A 303 -6.61 -16.89 17.80
C CYS A 303 -7.62 -16.08 16.97
N ASP A 304 -7.20 -15.47 15.86
CA ASP A 304 -8.10 -14.69 14.99
C ASP A 304 -9.27 -15.56 14.48
N ALA A 305 -8.99 -16.80 14.03
CA ALA A 305 -10.00 -17.75 13.56
C ALA A 305 -11.07 -18.12 14.61
N ASN A 306 -10.75 -17.99 15.91
CA ASN A 306 -11.64 -18.32 17.03
C ASN A 306 -12.01 -17.07 17.87
N SER A 307 -11.76 -15.86 17.36
CA SER A 307 -12.03 -14.58 18.06
C SER A 307 -11.39 -14.49 19.46
N LEU A 308 -10.14 -14.96 19.58
CA LEU A 308 -9.31 -14.86 20.79
C LEU A 308 -8.28 -13.74 20.67
N VAL A 309 -7.74 -13.30 21.82
CA VAL A 309 -6.66 -12.33 21.92
C VAL A 309 -5.55 -12.83 22.85
N LEU A 310 -4.29 -12.61 22.47
CA LEU A 310 -3.12 -12.99 23.28
C LEU A 310 -2.88 -11.96 24.39
N SER A 311 -3.32 -12.27 25.61
CA SER A 311 -3.31 -11.33 26.75
C SER A 311 -1.96 -10.67 26.99
N ASN A 312 -0.88 -11.45 26.86
CA ASN A 312 0.52 -11.02 26.97
C ASN A 312 0.82 -9.77 26.15
N THR A 313 0.33 -9.75 24.90
CA THR A 313 0.59 -8.71 23.90
C THR A 313 -0.24 -7.45 24.15
N PHE A 314 -1.38 -7.56 24.85
CA PHE A 314 -2.27 -6.45 25.17
C PHE A 314 -1.99 -5.80 26.52
N PHE A 315 -1.46 -6.54 27.49
CA PHE A 315 -1.31 -6.07 28.88
C PHE A 315 0.14 -6.01 29.38
N GLY A 316 1.13 -6.39 28.56
CA GLY A 316 2.55 -6.11 28.81
C GLY A 316 3.15 -6.88 30.00
N GLY A 317 3.39 -8.18 29.83
CA GLY A 317 3.98 -9.03 30.87
C GLY A 317 5.51 -8.95 30.96
N GLY A 318 6.18 -8.52 29.88
CA GLY A 318 7.59 -8.82 29.65
C GLY A 318 7.79 -10.31 29.32
N ASN A 319 9.04 -10.75 29.42
CA ASN A 319 9.44 -12.11 29.07
C ASN A 319 8.91 -13.14 30.07
N THR A 320 8.71 -14.37 29.63
CA THR A 320 8.23 -15.49 30.45
C THR A 320 9.31 -16.56 30.65
N TRP A 321 10.27 -16.65 29.74
CA TRP A 321 11.37 -17.62 29.73
C TRP A 321 12.74 -16.95 29.59
N TRP A 322 13.79 -17.65 30.07
CA TRP A 322 15.20 -17.26 30.03
C TRP A 322 16.08 -18.44 29.63
N SER A 323 17.11 -18.19 28.82
CA SER A 323 18.10 -19.20 28.43
C SER A 323 18.95 -19.68 29.61
N PRO A 324 19.55 -20.89 29.54
CA PRO A 324 20.35 -21.45 30.64
C PRO A 324 21.60 -20.64 31.03
N ASP A 325 22.08 -19.74 30.17
CA ASP A 325 23.15 -18.78 30.45
C ASP A 325 22.65 -17.45 31.06
N GLY A 326 21.34 -17.24 31.12
CA GLY A 326 20.67 -16.04 31.60
C GLY A 326 20.69 -14.82 30.65
N GLN A 327 21.26 -14.94 29.45
CA GLN A 327 21.47 -13.82 28.53
C GLN A 327 20.26 -13.52 27.64
N THR A 328 19.62 -14.56 27.11
CA THR A 328 18.48 -14.47 26.18
C THR A 328 17.16 -14.67 26.92
N ALA A 329 16.11 -13.99 26.50
CA ALA A 329 14.80 -14.04 27.16
C ALA A 329 13.67 -13.61 26.22
N HIS A 330 12.56 -14.36 26.21
CA HIS A 330 11.42 -14.17 25.31
C HIS A 330 10.08 -14.39 26.01
N CYS A 331 8.98 -13.99 25.36
CA CYS A 331 7.62 -14.34 25.77
C CYS A 331 7.17 -15.61 25.02
N LEU A 332 7.15 -16.77 25.69
CA LEU A 332 6.78 -18.07 25.10
C LEU A 332 5.51 -18.67 25.73
N ASP A 333 5.22 -18.30 26.98
CA ASP A 333 4.06 -18.75 27.75
C ASP A 333 2.88 -17.78 27.55
N PHE A 334 1.86 -18.16 26.78
CA PHE A 334 0.71 -17.30 26.45
C PHE A 334 -0.59 -17.74 27.12
N ILE A 335 -1.44 -16.75 27.44
CA ILE A 335 -2.85 -16.95 27.80
C ILE A 335 -3.72 -16.23 26.76
N ALA A 336 -4.28 -16.99 25.82
CA ALA A 336 -5.27 -16.48 24.88
C ALA A 336 -6.68 -16.58 25.47
N ILE A 337 -7.44 -15.49 25.37
CA ILE A 337 -8.78 -15.36 25.95
C ILE A 337 -9.79 -14.89 24.90
N PRO A 338 -11.10 -15.08 25.10
CA PRO A 338 -12.12 -14.51 24.21
C PRO A 338 -11.94 -12.99 24.05
N ALA A 339 -12.09 -12.47 22.84
CA ALA A 339 -11.85 -11.04 22.56
C ALA A 339 -12.75 -10.10 23.38
N ASP A 340 -13.98 -10.52 23.71
CA ASP A 340 -14.91 -9.78 24.56
C ASP A 340 -14.50 -9.81 26.05
N CYS A 341 -13.73 -10.82 26.47
CA CYS A 341 -13.10 -10.90 27.79
C CYS A 341 -11.88 -9.98 27.93
N ARG A 342 -11.34 -9.40 26.84
CA ARG A 342 -10.19 -8.46 26.91
C ARG A 342 -10.48 -7.28 27.83
N SER A 343 -11.64 -6.64 27.71
CA SER A 343 -12.03 -5.52 28.60
C SER A 343 -12.32 -5.97 30.05
N ARG A 344 -12.49 -7.27 30.28
CA ARG A 344 -12.81 -7.88 31.59
C ARG A 344 -11.57 -8.37 32.33
N VAL A 345 -10.37 -8.26 31.74
CA VAL A 345 -9.10 -8.47 32.42
C VAL A 345 -8.95 -7.43 33.52
N LYS A 346 -8.93 -7.89 34.78
CA LYS A 346 -8.73 -7.05 35.97
C LYS A 346 -7.29 -7.06 36.45
N LYS A 347 -6.51 -8.06 36.05
CA LYS A 347 -5.08 -8.19 36.36
C LYS A 347 -4.43 -9.09 35.33
N PHE A 348 -3.25 -8.69 34.83
CA PHE A 348 -2.33 -9.55 34.11
C PHE A 348 -0.93 -9.31 34.67
N GLN A 349 -0.15 -10.37 34.91
CA GLN A 349 1.26 -10.25 35.31
C GLN A 349 2.03 -11.55 35.02
N VAL A 350 3.34 -11.43 34.79
CA VAL A 350 4.27 -12.54 35.00
C VAL A 350 4.64 -12.55 36.48
N ASN A 351 4.20 -13.56 37.24
CA ASN A 351 4.29 -13.58 38.70
C ASN A 351 5.71 -13.97 39.16
N ASN A 352 6.56 -12.96 39.30
CA ASN A 352 7.95 -13.08 39.72
C ASN A 352 8.16 -13.65 41.14
N ILE A 353 7.19 -13.50 42.05
CA ILE A 353 7.25 -14.05 43.42
C ILE A 353 7.10 -15.57 43.36
N LEU A 354 6.07 -16.06 42.68
CA LEU A 354 5.86 -17.50 42.47
C LEU A 354 6.97 -18.09 41.59
N GLY A 355 7.41 -17.38 40.55
CA GLY A 355 8.54 -17.79 39.71
C GLY A 355 9.81 -18.08 40.52
N ARG A 356 10.21 -17.16 41.41
CA ARG A 356 11.36 -17.35 42.32
C ARG A 356 11.15 -18.48 43.35
N ARG A 357 9.91 -18.78 43.74
CA ARG A 357 9.58 -19.79 44.75
C ARG A 357 9.44 -21.21 44.17
N TRP A 358 8.99 -21.33 42.92
CA TRP A 358 8.65 -22.61 42.29
C TRP A 358 9.76 -23.17 41.39
N GLN A 359 10.72 -22.34 40.96
CA GLN A 359 11.87 -22.76 40.16
C GLN A 359 12.74 -23.80 40.89
N MET A 360 13.12 -24.87 40.19
CA MET A 360 13.99 -25.94 40.72
C MET A 360 15.49 -25.64 40.57
N SER A 361 15.82 -24.59 39.83
CA SER A 361 17.19 -24.19 39.49
C SER A 361 17.58 -22.91 40.24
N LEU A 362 18.87 -22.70 40.42
CA LEU A 362 19.44 -21.41 40.84
C LEU A 362 19.52 -20.40 39.68
N LEU A 363 19.32 -20.88 38.45
CA LEU A 363 19.25 -20.10 37.22
C LEU A 363 17.79 -19.88 36.84
N ARG A 364 17.49 -18.68 36.32
CA ARG A 364 16.15 -18.30 35.89
C ARG A 364 15.78 -19.06 34.62
N ASP A 365 14.56 -19.58 34.60
CA ASP A 365 13.91 -20.29 33.51
C ASP A 365 12.44 -19.79 33.46
N HIS A 366 11.43 -20.60 33.13
CA HIS A 366 10.03 -20.14 33.06
C HIS A 366 9.54 -19.47 34.36
N TRP A 367 8.74 -18.42 34.22
CA TRP A 367 7.97 -17.77 35.28
C TRP A 367 6.46 -17.89 34.99
N PRO A 368 5.62 -18.17 36.01
CA PRO A 368 4.18 -18.37 35.82
C PRO A 368 3.47 -17.08 35.39
N VAL A 369 2.61 -17.18 34.38
CA VAL A 369 1.78 -16.06 33.91
C VAL A 369 0.41 -16.14 34.60
N GLU A 370 -0.02 -15.04 35.20
CA GLU A 370 -1.26 -14.92 35.99
C GLU A 370 -2.21 -13.91 35.33
N LEU A 371 -3.44 -14.35 35.05
CA LEU A 371 -4.50 -13.53 34.48
C LEU A 371 -5.77 -13.65 35.34
N THR A 372 -6.34 -12.52 35.77
CA THR A 372 -7.65 -12.49 36.45
C THR A 372 -8.67 -11.82 35.54
N VAL A 373 -9.70 -12.57 35.15
CA VAL A 373 -10.80 -12.09 34.31
C VAL A 373 -12.10 -12.12 35.10
N GLN A 374 -12.91 -11.08 34.98
CA GLN A 374 -14.25 -11.07 35.58
C GLN A 374 -15.24 -11.78 34.64
N LEU A 375 -15.91 -12.84 35.13
CA LEU A 375 -16.94 -13.54 34.38
C LEU A 375 -18.32 -12.97 34.71
N VAL A 376 -19.13 -12.82 33.67
CA VAL A 376 -20.57 -12.51 33.73
C VAL A 376 -21.27 -13.35 32.64
N GLN A 377 -22.59 -13.45 32.71
CA GLN A 377 -23.47 -14.22 31.82
C GLN A 377 -24.79 -13.43 31.60
N PRO A 378 -25.54 -13.63 30.49
CA PRO A 378 -25.31 -14.59 29.40
C PRO A 378 -24.72 -14.00 28.11
N TRP A 379 -24.10 -14.87 27.34
CA TRP A 379 -24.03 -14.93 25.87
C TRP A 379 -24.62 -13.79 25.00
N GLN A 380 -23.73 -13.14 24.23
CA GLN A 380 -24.06 -12.69 22.87
C GLN A 380 -23.43 -13.63 21.84
N ARG A 381 -24.16 -13.88 20.74
CA ARG A 381 -23.74 -14.76 19.65
C ARG A 381 -22.81 -13.99 18.71
N LEU A 382 -21.50 -14.15 18.86
CA LEU A 382 -20.52 -13.47 18.00
C LEU A 382 -20.81 -13.75 16.52
N PRO A 383 -21.00 -12.72 15.67
CA PRO A 383 -20.76 -12.88 14.24
C PRO A 383 -19.25 -13.10 14.05
N LEU A 384 -18.87 -13.97 13.12
CA LEU A 384 -17.47 -13.99 12.66
C LEU A 384 -17.21 -12.64 11.97
N PRO A 385 -16.25 -11.83 12.45
CA PRO A 385 -15.64 -10.83 11.59
C PRO A 385 -14.81 -11.62 10.59
N PHE A 386 -15.24 -11.70 9.32
CA PHE A 386 -14.32 -12.05 8.26
C PHE A 386 -13.35 -10.87 8.10
N GLN A 387 -12.34 -10.83 8.96
CA GLN A 387 -11.12 -10.09 8.72
C GLN A 387 -10.36 -10.93 7.69
N PRO A 388 -10.22 -10.50 6.43
CA PRO A 388 -9.29 -11.14 5.50
C PRO A 388 -7.90 -11.19 6.15
N THR A 389 -7.11 -12.20 5.80
CA THR A 389 -5.80 -12.38 6.45
C THR A 389 -4.98 -11.13 6.21
N ARG A 390 -4.39 -10.53 7.26
CA ARG A 390 -3.61 -9.30 7.10
C ARG A 390 -2.26 -9.62 6.49
N TRP A 391 -2.26 -9.67 5.16
CA TRP A 391 -1.11 -9.93 4.30
C TRP A 391 0.01 -8.93 4.60
N ASN A 392 0.98 -9.45 5.35
CA ASN A 392 2.22 -8.81 5.74
C ASN A 392 3.39 -9.63 5.14
N LYS A 393 4.59 -9.06 5.18
CA LYS A 393 5.81 -9.66 4.59
C LYS A 393 6.04 -11.12 4.99
N HIS A 394 5.76 -11.52 6.23
CA HIS A 394 5.87 -12.92 6.67
C HIS A 394 4.73 -13.79 6.13
N ALA A 395 3.48 -13.35 6.23
CA ALA A 395 2.31 -14.08 5.72
C ALA A 395 2.38 -14.32 4.19
N LEU A 396 2.84 -13.32 3.43
CA LEU A 396 3.07 -13.46 2.00
C LEU A 396 4.29 -14.35 1.69
N GLN A 397 5.34 -14.32 2.52
CA GLN A 397 6.43 -15.30 2.40
C GLN A 397 5.95 -16.74 2.67
N THR A 398 5.08 -16.98 3.66
CA THR A 398 4.49 -18.31 3.89
C THR A 398 3.55 -18.74 2.76
N ALA A 399 2.90 -17.80 2.05
CA ALA A 399 2.06 -18.09 0.87
C ALA A 399 2.82 -18.60 -0.37
N LEU A 400 4.15 -18.63 -0.35
CA LEU A 400 5.01 -19.35 -1.30
C LEU A 400 5.06 -20.86 -1.00
N GLU A 401 5.14 -21.21 0.28
CA GLU A 401 5.54 -22.54 0.78
C GLU A 401 4.32 -23.36 1.23
N ASP A 402 3.24 -22.70 1.68
CA ASP A 402 2.01 -23.33 2.14
C ASP A 402 0.85 -23.06 1.15
N PRO A 403 0.34 -24.09 0.42
CA PRO A 403 -0.78 -23.94 -0.50
C PRO A 403 -2.10 -23.51 0.16
N GLY A 404 -2.31 -23.81 1.44
CA GLY A 404 -3.49 -23.40 2.21
C GLY A 404 -3.49 -21.90 2.49
N VAL A 405 -2.37 -21.37 2.98
CA VAL A 405 -2.15 -19.92 3.13
C VAL A 405 -2.27 -19.22 1.78
N GLY A 406 -1.66 -19.77 0.73
CA GLY A 406 -1.81 -19.27 -0.63
C GLY A 406 -3.27 -19.22 -1.11
N ASN A 407 -4.09 -20.23 -0.83
CA ASN A 407 -5.48 -20.26 -1.28
C ASN A 407 -6.37 -19.25 -0.53
N ALA A 408 -6.07 -18.95 0.74
CA ALA A 408 -6.70 -17.84 1.46
C ALA A 408 -6.41 -16.49 0.79
N PHE A 409 -5.18 -16.24 0.31
CA PHE A 409 -4.85 -15.01 -0.39
C PHE A 409 -5.70 -14.80 -1.67
N LEU A 410 -5.90 -15.86 -2.46
CA LEU A 410 -6.72 -15.79 -3.68
C LEU A 410 -8.20 -15.51 -3.37
N GLN A 411 -8.72 -16.02 -2.25
CA GLN A 411 -10.06 -15.67 -1.76
C GLN A 411 -10.15 -14.22 -1.28
N ASP A 412 -9.10 -13.67 -0.67
CA ASP A 412 -9.09 -12.26 -0.26
C ASP A 412 -9.06 -11.31 -1.47
N LEU A 413 -8.35 -11.66 -2.55
CA LEU A 413 -8.46 -10.96 -3.84
C LEU A 413 -9.87 -11.04 -4.45
N GLN A 414 -10.59 -12.15 -4.26
CA GLN A 414 -11.99 -12.26 -4.69
C GLN A 414 -12.90 -11.30 -3.90
N HIS A 415 -12.74 -11.22 -2.59
CA HIS A 415 -13.48 -10.26 -1.76
C HIS A 415 -13.16 -8.78 -2.12
N ALA A 416 -11.98 -8.50 -2.67
CA ALA A 416 -11.63 -7.17 -3.19
C ALA A 416 -12.33 -6.80 -4.51
N TRP A 417 -12.91 -7.76 -5.25
CA TRP A 417 -13.61 -7.49 -6.51
C TRP A 417 -14.90 -6.69 -6.32
N ALA A 418 -15.73 -7.00 -5.32
CA ALA A 418 -17.02 -6.34 -5.13
C ALA A 418 -16.93 -4.81 -4.85
N PRO A 419 -15.95 -4.32 -4.03
CA PRO A 419 -15.62 -2.89 -3.97
C PRO A 419 -15.12 -2.34 -5.32
N LEU A 420 -14.16 -3.00 -5.96
CA LEU A 420 -13.55 -2.56 -7.21
C LEU A 420 -14.61 -2.40 -8.32
N ARG A 421 -15.54 -3.36 -8.44
CA ARG A 421 -16.65 -3.36 -9.40
C ARG A 421 -17.54 -2.13 -9.26
N ARG A 422 -17.89 -1.73 -8.02
CA ARG A 422 -18.69 -0.51 -7.76
C ARG A 422 -17.99 0.78 -8.20
N ILE A 423 -16.67 0.78 -8.32
CA ILE A 423 -15.90 1.92 -8.84
C ILE A 423 -15.75 1.80 -10.35
N ILE A 424 -15.55 0.59 -10.90
CA ILE A 424 -15.61 0.28 -12.35
C ILE A 424 -16.93 0.77 -12.97
N ASP A 425 -18.06 0.47 -12.34
CA ASP A 425 -19.39 0.85 -12.83
C ASP A 425 -19.59 2.38 -12.86
N ARG A 426 -18.81 3.13 -12.07
CA ARG A 426 -18.76 4.61 -12.06
C ARG A 426 -17.68 5.20 -12.97
N ALA A 427 -16.79 4.38 -13.52
CA ALA A 427 -15.57 4.80 -14.20
C ALA A 427 -15.65 4.64 -15.73
N ALA A 428 -14.49 4.72 -16.37
CA ALA A 428 -14.27 4.59 -17.81
C ALA A 428 -15.08 3.45 -18.46
N PRO A 429 -15.81 3.68 -19.57
CA PRO A 429 -16.56 2.62 -20.26
C PRO A 429 -15.73 1.39 -20.65
N ALA A 430 -14.43 1.54 -20.89
CA ALA A 430 -13.52 0.43 -21.19
C ALA A 430 -13.32 -0.55 -20.01
N ALA A 431 -13.52 -0.12 -18.77
CA ALA A 431 -13.38 -0.96 -17.58
C ALA A 431 -14.60 -1.86 -17.34
N GLN A 432 -15.78 -1.48 -17.86
CA GLN A 432 -17.07 -2.13 -17.55
C GLN A 432 -17.18 -3.57 -18.09
N TYR A 433 -16.35 -3.92 -19.08
CA TYR A 433 -16.34 -5.20 -19.81
C TYR A 433 -15.65 -6.36 -19.09
N ILE A 434 -15.08 -6.16 -17.90
CA ILE A 434 -14.31 -7.20 -17.20
C ILE A 434 -15.17 -7.89 -16.15
N THR A 435 -15.14 -9.24 -16.18
CA THR A 435 -15.83 -10.11 -15.24
C THR A 435 -14.96 -10.49 -14.05
N GLU A 436 -15.60 -10.91 -12.96
CA GLU A 436 -14.91 -11.46 -11.78
C GLU A 436 -14.01 -12.65 -12.13
N GLN A 437 -14.50 -13.53 -13.01
CA GLN A 437 -13.75 -14.70 -13.46
C GLN A 437 -12.49 -14.33 -14.26
N GLN A 438 -12.55 -13.31 -15.12
CA GLN A 438 -11.36 -12.81 -15.84
C GLN A 438 -10.36 -12.15 -14.91
N TRP A 439 -10.84 -11.40 -13.90
CA TRP A 439 -10.00 -10.82 -12.86
C TRP A 439 -9.27 -11.89 -12.05
N LEU A 440 -10.01 -12.89 -11.55
CA LEU A 440 -9.47 -13.99 -10.77
C LEU A 440 -8.53 -14.88 -11.59
N GLN A 441 -8.86 -15.16 -12.86
CA GLN A 441 -7.97 -15.91 -13.75
C GLN A 441 -6.67 -15.13 -13.96
N HIS A 442 -6.71 -13.84 -14.29
CA HIS A 442 -5.49 -13.07 -14.54
C HIS A 442 -4.60 -12.96 -13.29
N MET A 443 -5.18 -12.60 -12.15
CA MET A 443 -4.42 -12.55 -10.89
C MET A 443 -3.94 -13.96 -10.52
N GLY A 444 -4.74 -14.99 -10.77
CA GLY A 444 -4.39 -16.41 -10.62
C GLY A 444 -3.32 -16.91 -11.59
N ASP A 445 -3.15 -16.32 -12.77
CA ASP A 445 -2.08 -16.65 -13.72
C ASP A 445 -0.77 -15.95 -13.32
N VAL A 446 -0.85 -14.67 -12.98
CA VAL A 446 0.30 -13.87 -12.51
C VAL A 446 0.83 -14.37 -11.16
N TRP A 447 -0.06 -14.84 -10.27
CA TRP A 447 0.27 -15.36 -8.94
C TRP A 447 0.38 -16.88 -8.87
N GLY A 448 -0.30 -17.62 -9.74
CA GLY A 448 -0.14 -19.08 -9.86
C GLY A 448 1.22 -19.45 -10.43
N ALA A 449 1.70 -18.66 -11.41
CA ALA A 449 3.08 -18.76 -11.89
C ALA A 449 4.11 -18.70 -10.74
N TRP A 450 3.84 -17.91 -9.70
CA TRP A 450 4.69 -17.77 -8.50
C TRP A 450 4.77 -19.06 -7.65
N ARG A 451 3.75 -19.93 -7.69
CA ARG A 451 3.73 -21.21 -6.94
C ARG A 451 4.28 -22.39 -7.73
N CYS A 452 4.19 -22.39 -9.05
CA CYS A 452 4.64 -23.50 -9.89
C CYS A 452 6.17 -23.55 -10.12
N PHE A 453 6.94 -22.65 -9.50
CA PHE A 453 8.40 -22.57 -9.68
C PHE A 453 9.23 -23.80 -9.26
N PRO A 454 8.87 -24.64 -8.26
CA PRO A 454 9.72 -25.76 -7.84
C PRO A 454 10.00 -26.79 -8.94
N GLU A 455 9.04 -27.07 -9.82
CA GLU A 455 9.13 -28.20 -10.77
C GLU A 455 9.79 -27.82 -12.11
N VAL A 456 9.63 -26.56 -12.56
CA VAL A 456 9.93 -26.17 -13.96
C VAL A 456 11.40 -25.74 -14.17
N VAL A 457 12.13 -25.35 -13.12
CA VAL A 457 13.51 -24.83 -13.24
C VAL A 457 14.58 -25.87 -12.90
N LEU A 458 14.25 -26.87 -12.06
CA LEU A 458 15.20 -27.91 -11.63
C LEU A 458 15.64 -28.88 -12.75
N SER A 459 14.97 -28.86 -13.91
CA SER A 459 15.29 -29.76 -15.03
C SER A 459 16.41 -29.27 -15.96
N GLY A 460 17.14 -28.18 -15.63
CA GLY A 460 18.15 -27.66 -16.56
C GLY A 460 19.15 -26.60 -16.07
N VAL A 461 18.98 -25.99 -14.88
CA VAL A 461 19.93 -25.00 -14.36
C VAL A 461 20.59 -25.50 -13.07
N GLN A 462 21.92 -25.61 -13.07
CA GLN A 462 22.67 -25.92 -11.86
C GLN A 462 22.87 -24.67 -10.99
N GLN A 463 22.64 -24.85 -9.69
CA GLN A 463 22.64 -23.86 -8.59
C GLN A 463 21.39 -22.96 -8.49
N PRO A 464 20.85 -22.76 -7.26
CA PRO A 464 19.85 -21.73 -6.99
C PRO A 464 20.51 -20.34 -7.07
N THR A 465 19.88 -19.42 -7.79
CA THR A 465 20.31 -18.02 -7.87
C THR A 465 20.26 -17.35 -6.48
N PRO A 466 21.19 -16.43 -6.17
CA PRO A 466 21.12 -15.66 -4.93
C PRO A 466 19.82 -14.83 -4.89
N PHE A 467 19.20 -14.74 -3.72
CA PHE A 467 18.07 -13.83 -3.51
C PHE A 467 18.53 -12.38 -3.77
N PHE A 468 17.93 -11.73 -4.76
CA PHE A 468 18.25 -10.34 -5.07
C PHE A 468 17.55 -9.37 -4.10
N GLU A 469 18.20 -8.26 -3.76
CA GLU A 469 17.54 -7.15 -3.05
C GLU A 469 16.57 -6.41 -3.99
N PRO A 470 15.29 -6.19 -3.60
CA PRO A 470 14.34 -5.52 -4.49
C PRO A 470 14.60 -4.04 -4.66
N LEU A 471 14.81 -3.63 -5.91
CA LEU A 471 15.07 -2.24 -6.32
C LEU A 471 13.86 -1.30 -6.15
N LEU A 472 12.65 -1.85 -5.93
CA LEU A 472 11.41 -1.10 -5.68
C LEU A 472 10.88 -1.23 -4.25
N GLU A 473 11.61 -1.87 -3.32
CA GLU A 473 11.30 -1.87 -1.89
C GLU A 473 11.67 -0.51 -1.26
N GLY A 474 11.09 -0.19 -0.09
CA GLY A 474 11.30 1.11 0.58
C GLY A 474 10.48 2.27 -0.03
N GLU A 475 10.63 3.46 0.56
CA GLU A 475 9.76 4.61 0.23
C GLU A 475 10.00 5.16 -1.18
N GLU A 476 11.26 5.32 -1.60
CA GLU A 476 11.61 5.86 -2.94
C GLU A 476 11.23 4.88 -4.06
N GLY A 477 11.51 3.59 -3.90
CA GLY A 477 11.12 2.54 -4.85
C GLY A 477 9.60 2.44 -5.03
N ARG A 478 8.84 2.47 -3.92
CA ARG A 478 7.38 2.52 -3.93
C ARG A 478 6.86 3.82 -4.55
N ALA A 479 7.45 4.98 -4.24
CA ALA A 479 7.07 6.26 -4.84
C ALA A 479 7.26 6.28 -6.37
N GLN A 480 8.38 5.73 -6.85
CA GLN A 480 8.66 5.55 -8.28
C GLN A 480 7.64 4.62 -8.95
N PHE A 481 7.25 3.53 -8.30
CA PHE A 481 6.22 2.61 -8.79
C PHE A 481 4.84 3.30 -8.90
N PHE A 482 4.42 4.03 -7.86
CA PHE A 482 3.17 4.82 -7.90
C PHE A 482 3.20 5.92 -8.97
N ALA A 483 4.36 6.54 -9.23
CA ALA A 483 4.54 7.50 -10.31
C ALA A 483 4.45 6.84 -11.71
N ALA A 484 5.02 5.65 -11.88
CA ALA A 484 4.92 4.86 -13.11
C ALA A 484 3.46 4.46 -13.40
N ALA A 485 2.71 4.06 -12.37
CA ALA A 485 1.28 3.71 -12.44
C ALA A 485 0.42 4.90 -12.88
N LYS A 486 0.48 6.02 -12.15
CA LYS A 486 -0.28 7.25 -12.45
C LYS A 486 0.00 7.84 -13.82
N SER A 487 1.16 7.53 -14.40
CA SER A 487 1.54 7.97 -15.75
C SER A 487 1.35 6.90 -16.84
N GLN A 488 0.67 5.78 -16.57
CA GLN A 488 0.10 4.93 -17.63
C GLN A 488 -1.06 5.63 -18.36
N LYS A 489 -1.30 5.24 -19.62
CA LYS A 489 -2.34 5.84 -20.47
C LYS A 489 -3.61 5.01 -20.42
N ARG A 490 -4.69 5.58 -19.88
CA ARG A 490 -6.05 5.05 -19.91
C ARG A 490 -6.56 4.88 -21.36
N PHE A 491 -7.62 4.10 -21.53
CA PHE A 491 -8.29 3.79 -22.80
C PHE A 491 -7.35 3.16 -23.83
N ARG A 492 -6.64 2.10 -23.42
CA ARG A 492 -5.74 1.32 -24.26
C ARG A 492 -6.17 -0.14 -24.28
N ALA A 493 -6.15 -0.74 -25.46
CA ALA A 493 -6.36 -2.17 -25.62
C ALA A 493 -5.30 -2.97 -24.84
N THR A 494 -5.72 -4.07 -24.25
CA THR A 494 -4.93 -5.04 -23.50
C THR A 494 -5.00 -6.41 -24.17
N PRO A 495 -4.08 -7.34 -23.86
CA PRO A 495 -4.28 -8.75 -24.20
C PRO A 495 -5.63 -9.25 -23.69
N GLN A 496 -6.23 -10.20 -24.40
CA GLN A 496 -7.42 -10.91 -23.95
C GLN A 496 -7.16 -11.57 -22.58
N GLY A 497 -8.00 -11.25 -21.59
CA GLY A 497 -7.84 -11.67 -20.20
C GLY A 497 -6.90 -10.80 -19.35
N ALA A 498 -6.22 -9.78 -19.88
CA ALA A 498 -5.31 -8.92 -19.11
C ALA A 498 -5.98 -7.67 -18.51
N ILE A 499 -5.55 -7.30 -17.29
CA ILE A 499 -6.12 -6.20 -16.49
C ILE A 499 -5.69 -4.82 -17.04
N PRO A 500 -6.62 -3.91 -17.39
CA PRO A 500 -6.33 -2.56 -17.88
C PRO A 500 -5.55 -1.66 -16.93
N ALA A 501 -4.81 -0.72 -17.54
CA ALA A 501 -4.07 0.34 -16.85
C ALA A 501 -4.96 1.15 -15.87
N GLU A 502 -6.23 1.34 -16.20
CA GLU A 502 -7.24 1.93 -15.32
C GLU A 502 -7.37 1.18 -13.99
N LEU A 503 -7.47 -0.16 -14.02
CA LEU A 503 -7.67 -0.96 -12.81
C LEU A 503 -6.38 -1.05 -11.99
N TRP A 504 -5.22 -1.15 -12.65
CA TRP A 504 -3.93 -1.02 -11.97
C TRP A 504 -3.75 0.35 -11.31
N GLN A 505 -4.16 1.44 -11.96
CA GLN A 505 -4.16 2.78 -11.34
C GLN A 505 -5.10 2.88 -10.14
N LEU A 506 -6.23 2.16 -10.17
CA LEU A 506 -7.26 2.19 -9.13
C LEU A 506 -6.87 1.33 -7.91
N LEU A 507 -6.32 0.13 -8.13
CA LEU A 507 -5.64 -0.69 -7.11
C LEU A 507 -4.56 0.08 -6.35
N LEU A 508 -3.87 0.98 -7.05
CA LEU A 508 -2.71 1.72 -6.54
C LEU A 508 -3.04 3.16 -6.11
N ASP A 509 -4.30 3.61 -6.20
CA ASP A 509 -4.71 4.90 -5.64
C ASP A 509 -5.40 4.72 -4.28
N LYS A 510 -4.62 4.99 -3.22
CA LYS A 510 -5.04 4.97 -1.82
C LYS A 510 -6.23 5.91 -1.49
N ARG A 511 -6.70 6.72 -2.44
CA ARG A 511 -7.84 7.65 -2.29
C ARG A 511 -9.18 7.08 -2.78
N GLU A 512 -9.18 6.25 -3.83
CA GLU A 512 -10.44 5.73 -4.41
C GLU A 512 -10.92 4.44 -3.71
N LEU A 513 -10.00 3.65 -3.16
CA LEU A 513 -10.30 2.47 -2.32
C LEU A 513 -10.51 2.80 -0.82
N ALA A 514 -10.66 4.08 -0.45
CA ALA A 514 -10.62 4.56 0.93
C ALA A 514 -11.90 4.28 1.74
N GLY A 515 -12.21 3.01 1.99
CA GLY A 515 -13.07 2.55 3.08
C GLY A 515 -12.26 2.16 4.33
N PRO A 516 -12.83 2.16 5.55
CA PRO A 516 -12.09 1.96 6.82
C PRO A 516 -11.35 0.62 7.01
N SER A 517 -11.43 -0.31 6.05
CA SER A 517 -10.87 -1.67 6.13
C SER A 517 -10.14 -2.14 4.86
N GLN A 518 -9.94 -1.28 3.85
CA GLN A 518 -9.54 -1.71 2.49
C GLN A 518 -8.27 -1.04 1.94
N SER A 519 -7.30 -0.71 2.80
CA SER A 519 -5.98 -0.20 2.41
C SER A 519 -4.88 -1.28 2.31
N TRP A 520 -5.24 -2.54 2.03
CA TRP A 520 -4.25 -3.63 1.87
C TRP A 520 -3.85 -3.86 0.42
N ALA A 521 -4.72 -3.51 -0.55
CA ALA A 521 -4.49 -3.81 -1.96
C ALA A 521 -3.22 -3.17 -2.56
N PRO A 522 -2.89 -1.88 -2.33
CA PRO A 522 -1.65 -1.30 -2.85
C PRO A 522 -0.41 -1.93 -2.22
N GLU A 523 -0.47 -2.19 -0.92
CA GLU A 523 0.58 -2.77 -0.08
C GLU A 523 0.92 -4.21 -0.50
N ALA A 524 -0.07 -5.11 -0.55
CA ALA A 524 0.15 -6.48 -1.02
C ALA A 524 0.54 -6.52 -2.51
N THR A 525 0.02 -5.60 -3.33
CA THR A 525 0.48 -5.46 -4.72
C THR A 525 1.97 -5.10 -4.77
N MET A 526 2.45 -4.17 -3.94
CA MET A 526 3.88 -3.84 -3.85
C MET A 526 4.73 -5.04 -3.42
N GLU A 527 4.32 -5.76 -2.37
CA GLU A 527 5.08 -6.90 -1.83
C GLU A 527 5.25 -8.05 -2.85
N VAL A 528 4.41 -8.09 -3.90
CA VAL A 528 4.48 -9.05 -5.02
C VAL A 528 5.46 -8.62 -6.09
N PHE A 529 5.41 -7.35 -6.50
CA PHE A 529 6.45 -6.80 -7.37
C PHE A 529 7.82 -6.85 -6.67
N GLU A 530 7.88 -6.71 -5.35
CA GLU A 530 9.07 -6.98 -4.52
C GLU A 530 9.43 -8.47 -4.47
N ALA A 531 8.46 -9.39 -4.42
CA ALA A 531 8.75 -10.83 -4.45
C ALA A 531 9.32 -11.30 -5.79
N PHE A 532 8.73 -10.93 -6.94
CA PHE A 532 9.28 -11.24 -8.26
C PHE A 532 10.71 -10.71 -8.43
N GLN A 533 11.00 -9.56 -7.82
CA GLN A 533 12.35 -9.02 -7.72
C GLN A 533 13.30 -9.91 -6.90
N ARG A 534 12.90 -10.45 -5.73
CA ARG A 534 13.78 -11.35 -4.95
C ARG A 534 14.15 -12.63 -5.70
N PHE A 535 13.25 -13.16 -6.52
CA PHE A 535 13.50 -14.36 -7.33
C PHE A 535 14.18 -14.09 -8.67
N GLY A 536 14.01 -12.89 -9.25
CA GLY A 536 14.64 -12.50 -10.52
C GLY A 536 13.90 -12.95 -11.80
N TYR A 537 12.73 -13.59 -11.68
CA TYR A 537 11.95 -14.12 -12.80
C TYR A 537 10.62 -13.40 -13.01
N ASN A 538 10.19 -13.29 -14.26
CA ASN A 538 8.89 -12.75 -14.66
C ASN A 538 7.75 -13.79 -14.56
N PRO A 539 6.53 -13.39 -14.17
CA PRO A 539 5.32 -14.12 -14.52
C PRO A 539 5.22 -14.33 -16.04
N GLN A 540 4.89 -15.54 -16.50
CA GLN A 540 4.77 -15.82 -17.94
C GLN A 540 3.79 -14.89 -18.68
N PRO A 541 2.65 -14.43 -18.10
CA PRO A 541 1.78 -13.44 -18.72
C PRO A 541 2.43 -12.08 -19.07
N TRP A 542 3.64 -11.77 -18.57
CA TRP A 542 4.40 -10.58 -18.96
C TRP A 542 5.38 -10.85 -20.10
N CYS A 543 5.79 -12.10 -20.30
CA CYS A 543 6.59 -12.57 -21.43
C CYS A 543 5.72 -12.86 -22.67
N ASP A 544 4.42 -13.05 -22.49
CA ASP A 544 3.46 -13.28 -23.57
C ASP A 544 2.87 -11.95 -24.09
N GLY A 545 2.94 -11.76 -25.41
CA GLY A 545 2.27 -10.66 -26.12
C GLY A 545 1.19 -11.17 -27.06
N GLN A 546 0.07 -10.44 -27.20
CA GLN A 546 -0.93 -10.70 -28.24
C GLN A 546 -0.65 -9.79 -29.45
N GLY A 547 -0.27 -10.40 -30.57
CA GLY A 547 0.12 -9.71 -31.79
C GLY A 547 -1.08 -9.25 -32.61
N CYS A 548 -1.27 -7.94 -32.72
CA CYS A 548 -2.32 -7.32 -33.52
C CYS A 548 -1.76 -6.78 -34.84
N PRO A 549 -2.10 -7.37 -36.01
CA PRO A 549 -1.67 -6.86 -37.30
C PRO A 549 -2.45 -5.59 -37.69
N LEU A 550 -1.74 -4.48 -37.91
CA LEU A 550 -2.32 -3.23 -38.41
C LEU A 550 -1.90 -2.98 -39.86
N PRO A 551 -2.82 -2.56 -40.75
CA PRO A 551 -2.48 -2.24 -42.13
C PRO A 551 -1.59 -0.99 -42.21
N LYS A 552 -0.48 -1.08 -42.95
CA LYS A 552 0.34 0.09 -43.33
C LYS A 552 -0.46 0.94 -44.33
N PRO A 553 -0.49 2.28 -44.21
CA PRO A 553 -1.17 3.14 -45.18
C PRO A 553 -0.58 2.95 -46.59
N GLY A 554 -1.39 2.46 -47.54
CA GLY A 554 -0.94 2.11 -48.90
C GLY A 554 -0.06 0.86 -48.99
N GLY A 555 -0.13 -0.05 -48.00
CA GLY A 555 0.60 -1.31 -48.01
C GLY A 555 0.10 -2.30 -49.07
N LEU A 556 1.00 -3.14 -49.58
CA LEU A 556 0.69 -4.28 -50.45
C LEU A 556 -0.21 -5.30 -49.72
N PRO A 557 -1.00 -6.13 -50.45
CA PRO A 557 -1.72 -7.24 -49.83
C PRO A 557 -0.77 -8.24 -49.14
N GLY A 558 -1.28 -8.92 -48.12
CA GLY A 558 -0.52 -9.91 -47.34
C GLY A 558 0.39 -9.32 -46.24
N PRO A 559 1.21 -10.17 -45.57
CA PRO A 559 1.93 -9.79 -44.35
C PRO A 559 2.92 -8.62 -44.52
N ALA A 560 3.49 -8.44 -45.72
CA ALA A 560 4.40 -7.33 -46.01
C ALA A 560 3.73 -5.95 -45.86
N GLY A 561 2.42 -5.86 -46.13
CA GLY A 561 1.61 -4.66 -45.91
C GLY A 561 1.16 -4.42 -44.47
N GLN A 562 1.42 -5.33 -43.54
CA GLN A 562 0.99 -5.21 -42.15
C GLN A 562 2.16 -4.83 -41.23
N ARG A 563 1.86 -4.17 -40.11
CA ARG A 563 2.77 -3.97 -38.97
C ARG A 563 2.16 -4.69 -37.76
N LEU A 564 2.88 -5.64 -37.21
CA LEU A 564 2.49 -6.32 -35.98
C LEU A 564 2.76 -5.39 -34.79
N ILE A 565 1.75 -5.09 -33.97
CA ILE A 565 1.92 -4.41 -32.68
C ILE A 565 1.44 -5.36 -31.59
N ASN A 566 2.25 -5.53 -30.56
CA ASN A 566 1.98 -6.47 -29.49
C ASN A 566 1.28 -5.75 -28.33
N LEU A 567 0.06 -6.17 -28.03
CA LEU A 567 -0.56 -5.92 -26.74
C LEU A 567 0.20 -6.76 -25.73
N LEU A 568 0.65 -6.16 -24.62
CA LEU A 568 1.32 -6.84 -23.52
C LEU A 568 0.61 -6.44 -22.23
N ASP A 569 0.77 -7.23 -21.19
CA ASP A 569 0.13 -6.98 -19.90
C ASP A 569 0.45 -5.57 -19.32
N PRO A 570 -0.56 -4.79 -18.89
CA PRO A 570 -0.34 -3.49 -18.26
C PRO A 570 0.39 -3.54 -16.90
N GLY A 571 0.31 -4.64 -16.15
CA GLY A 571 1.08 -4.86 -14.92
C GLY A 571 2.58 -5.02 -15.21
N GLY A 572 2.93 -5.86 -16.19
CA GLY A 572 4.30 -5.96 -16.71
C GLY A 572 4.81 -4.63 -17.28
N LYS A 573 3.96 -3.90 -18.04
CA LYS A 573 4.28 -2.54 -18.53
C LYS A 573 4.41 -1.49 -17.42
N LEU A 574 3.80 -1.72 -16.25
CA LEU A 574 3.97 -0.88 -15.08
C LEU A 574 5.32 -1.19 -14.41
N PHE A 575 5.56 -2.46 -14.07
CA PHE A 575 6.79 -2.92 -13.43
C PHE A 575 8.04 -2.47 -14.18
N TYR A 576 8.16 -2.79 -15.48
CA TYR A 576 9.31 -2.41 -16.27
C TYR A 576 9.47 -0.89 -16.43
N LYS A 577 8.38 -0.13 -16.35
CA LYS A 577 8.45 1.33 -16.42
C LYS A 577 8.96 1.95 -15.11
N ALA A 578 8.65 1.35 -13.96
CA ALA A 578 9.23 1.72 -12.67
C ALA A 578 10.72 1.34 -12.63
N LEU A 579 11.02 0.07 -12.93
CA LEU A 579 12.36 -0.54 -12.92
C LEU A 579 13.34 0.19 -13.86
N LEU A 580 12.97 0.38 -15.14
CA LEU A 580 13.80 1.14 -16.10
C LEU A 580 13.89 2.63 -15.74
N GLY A 581 12.99 3.15 -14.91
CA GLY A 581 13.03 4.53 -14.44
C GLY A 581 14.08 4.77 -13.35
N LEU A 582 14.61 3.72 -12.72
CA LEU A 582 15.76 3.77 -11.81
C LEU A 582 17.09 3.87 -12.59
N ALA A 583 17.16 3.19 -13.74
CA ALA A 583 18.33 3.18 -14.62
C ALA A 583 18.40 4.45 -15.49
N ARG A 584 19.40 5.33 -15.22
CA ARG A 584 19.59 6.61 -15.92
C ARG A 584 19.51 6.45 -17.45
N ASP A 585 18.61 7.20 -18.08
CA ASP A 585 18.44 7.23 -19.54
C ASP A 585 19.24 8.40 -20.14
N VAL A 586 20.27 8.10 -20.94
CA VAL A 586 21.09 9.08 -21.67
C VAL A 586 21.21 8.66 -23.15
N PRO A 587 20.29 9.10 -24.03
CA PRO A 587 20.35 8.80 -25.47
C PRO A 587 21.49 9.57 -26.14
N ALA A 588 22.17 8.95 -27.12
CA ALA A 588 23.31 9.55 -27.81
C ALA A 588 22.93 10.87 -28.50
N ASP A 589 23.88 11.81 -28.66
CA ASP A 589 23.58 13.20 -29.05
C ASP A 589 22.84 13.35 -30.40
N HIS A 590 23.05 12.40 -31.32
CA HIS A 590 22.38 12.34 -32.62
C HIS A 590 20.96 11.72 -32.57
N GLN A 591 20.55 11.10 -31.46
CA GLN A 591 19.30 10.35 -31.34
C GLN A 591 18.16 11.20 -30.78
N TYR A 592 17.03 11.20 -31.51
CA TYR A 592 15.82 11.94 -31.19
C TYR A 592 14.57 11.06 -31.04
N GLY A 593 14.61 9.81 -31.52
CA GLY A 593 13.54 8.82 -31.33
C GLY A 593 13.72 8.07 -30.02
N TYR A 594 12.60 7.79 -29.34
CA TYR A 594 12.57 7.16 -27.99
C TYR A 594 13.52 7.83 -26.96
N ALA A 595 13.81 9.12 -27.15
CA ALA A 595 14.68 9.93 -26.32
C ALA A 595 13.85 10.93 -25.48
N ALA A 596 13.99 10.88 -24.15
CA ALA A 596 13.22 11.76 -23.27
C ALA A 596 13.52 13.26 -23.55
N LYS A 597 12.48 14.10 -23.53
CA LYS A 597 12.53 15.56 -23.79
C LYS A 597 13.03 15.99 -25.20
N ARG A 598 13.50 15.09 -26.06
CA ARG A 598 13.84 15.35 -27.47
C ARG A 598 12.62 15.14 -28.38
N SER A 599 12.59 15.74 -29.57
CA SER A 599 11.44 15.65 -30.48
C SER A 599 11.83 15.67 -31.97
N ARG A 600 10.90 15.24 -32.83
CA ARG A 600 11.02 15.26 -34.31
C ARG A 600 11.46 16.63 -34.86
N ARG A 601 11.08 17.72 -34.18
CA ARG A 601 11.40 19.10 -34.57
C ARG A 601 12.85 19.46 -34.33
N ASP A 602 13.47 18.90 -33.29
CA ASP A 602 14.88 19.12 -32.99
C ASP A 602 15.77 18.46 -34.06
N ALA A 603 15.44 17.24 -34.49
CA ALA A 603 16.09 16.56 -35.62
C ALA A 603 15.97 17.33 -36.95
N ILE A 604 14.75 17.77 -37.30
CA ILE A 604 14.52 18.59 -38.51
C ILE A 604 15.31 19.90 -38.45
N LEU A 605 15.34 20.55 -37.28
CA LEU A 605 16.08 21.80 -37.10
C LEU A 605 17.59 21.62 -37.29
N GLN A 606 18.18 20.56 -36.73
CA GLN A 606 19.59 20.25 -36.92
C GLN A 606 19.91 20.07 -38.42
N VAL A 607 19.17 19.21 -39.11
CA VAL A 607 19.34 18.93 -40.54
C VAL A 607 19.23 20.19 -41.39
N GLU A 608 18.20 21.01 -41.17
CA GLU A 608 17.98 22.25 -41.91
C GLU A 608 19.03 23.32 -41.62
N ALA A 609 19.34 23.57 -40.34
CA ALA A 609 20.33 24.56 -39.95
C ALA A 609 21.73 24.17 -40.47
N TRP A 610 22.06 22.87 -40.49
CA TRP A 610 23.33 22.39 -41.04
C TRP A 610 23.40 22.56 -42.55
N LEU A 611 22.39 22.10 -43.29
CA LEU A 611 22.31 22.29 -44.75
C LEU A 611 22.34 23.76 -45.16
N ASP A 612 21.68 24.64 -44.40
CA ASP A 612 21.67 26.08 -44.66
C ASP A 612 23.04 26.73 -44.38
N ARG A 613 23.73 26.32 -43.31
CA ARG A 613 25.09 26.79 -42.98
C ARG A 613 26.14 26.31 -43.99
N LEU A 614 26.05 25.07 -44.45
CA LEU A 614 26.92 24.53 -45.52
C LEU A 614 26.65 25.23 -46.87
N ARG A 615 25.38 25.46 -47.22
CA ARG A 615 24.97 26.20 -48.44
C ARG A 615 25.49 27.64 -48.43
N LYS A 616 25.37 28.35 -47.30
CA LYS A 616 25.91 29.72 -47.14
C LYS A 616 27.41 29.79 -47.36
N ASN A 617 28.16 28.77 -46.92
CA ASN A 617 29.60 28.64 -47.14
C ASN A 617 29.97 28.00 -48.50
N LYS A 618 29.00 27.90 -49.43
CA LYS A 618 29.19 27.42 -50.81
C LYS A 618 29.74 25.99 -50.93
N LEU A 619 29.50 25.15 -49.94
CA LEU A 619 29.89 23.73 -49.98
C LEU A 619 28.84 22.89 -50.71
N SER A 620 29.28 21.83 -51.40
CA SER A 620 28.40 20.82 -51.98
C SER A 620 28.18 19.68 -50.99
N THR A 621 26.99 19.08 -50.99
CA THR A 621 26.59 18.07 -50.00
C THR A 621 25.86 16.89 -50.62
N ALA A 622 26.07 15.71 -50.01
CA ALA A 622 25.26 14.51 -50.25
C ALA A 622 24.51 14.17 -48.96
N THR A 623 23.18 14.26 -49.02
CA THR A 623 22.28 13.97 -47.90
C THR A 623 21.59 12.64 -48.13
N THR A 624 22.07 11.59 -47.47
CA THR A 624 21.57 10.22 -47.64
C THR A 624 20.68 9.84 -46.48
N LEU A 625 19.48 9.35 -46.79
CA LEU A 625 18.53 8.78 -45.84
C LEU A 625 18.67 7.26 -45.82
N TYR A 626 18.67 6.69 -44.62
CA TYR A 626 18.78 5.26 -44.37
C TYR A 626 17.52 4.76 -43.63
N ASP A 627 16.96 3.67 -44.13
CA ASP A 627 15.85 2.93 -43.51
C ASP A 627 16.33 1.52 -43.16
N LEU A 628 15.85 0.96 -42.06
CA LEU A 628 16.18 -0.40 -41.63
C LEU A 628 15.08 -1.40 -42.01
N THR A 629 15.51 -2.54 -42.55
CA THR A 629 14.60 -3.63 -42.91
C THR A 629 14.02 -4.26 -41.66
N LYS A 630 12.79 -3.87 -41.27
CA LYS A 630 12.08 -4.34 -40.07
C LYS A 630 12.89 -4.14 -38.76
N ALA A 631 13.45 -2.96 -38.55
CA ALA A 631 14.33 -2.59 -37.43
C ALA A 631 14.11 -3.36 -36.09
N PHE A 632 12.93 -3.22 -35.49
CA PHE A 632 12.58 -3.85 -34.20
C PHE A 632 12.46 -5.37 -34.27
N ASP A 633 12.15 -5.94 -35.43
CA ASP A 633 11.87 -7.36 -35.62
C ASP A 633 13.13 -8.15 -36.03
N THR A 634 14.28 -7.47 -36.23
CA THR A 634 15.54 -8.06 -36.75
C THR A 634 16.74 -7.97 -35.80
N LEU A 635 16.65 -7.21 -34.71
CA LEU A 635 17.73 -7.10 -33.72
C LEU A 635 17.97 -8.46 -33.06
N ASN A 636 19.16 -9.04 -33.18
CA ASN A 636 19.39 -10.41 -32.73
C ASN A 636 19.48 -10.53 -31.19
N MET A 637 19.09 -11.71 -30.67
CA MET A 637 19.07 -11.99 -29.23
C MET A 637 20.44 -11.83 -28.53
N PRO A 638 21.59 -12.24 -29.12
CA PRO A 638 22.90 -11.93 -28.53
C PRO A 638 23.16 -10.44 -28.34
N SER A 639 22.74 -9.59 -29.28
CA SER A 639 22.90 -8.13 -29.15
C SER A 639 21.97 -7.52 -28.12
N ILE A 640 20.73 -8.03 -27.99
CA ILE A 640 19.82 -7.63 -26.91
C ILE A 640 20.45 -7.97 -25.56
N ALA A 641 21.00 -9.18 -25.40
CA ALA A 641 21.68 -9.60 -24.18
C ALA A 641 22.93 -8.73 -23.89
N GLN A 642 23.77 -8.48 -24.89
CA GLN A 642 24.93 -7.60 -24.78
C GLN A 642 24.54 -6.17 -24.36
N THR A 643 23.49 -5.60 -24.95
CA THR A 643 23.00 -4.25 -24.61
C THR A 643 22.45 -4.19 -23.17
N ILE A 644 21.81 -5.26 -22.69
CA ILE A 644 21.40 -5.37 -21.28
C ILE A 644 22.64 -5.48 -20.36
N GLN A 645 23.66 -6.24 -20.78
CA GLN A 645 24.88 -6.47 -19.99
C GLN A 645 25.81 -5.24 -19.91
N GLN A 646 25.83 -4.40 -20.94
CA GLN A 646 26.64 -3.17 -21.01
C GLN A 646 25.87 -1.91 -20.57
N GLY A 647 24.55 -2.02 -20.39
CA GLY A 647 23.68 -0.89 -20.04
C GLY A 647 23.76 -0.48 -18.55
N PRO A 648 23.23 0.69 -18.18
CA PRO A 648 23.28 1.24 -16.81
C PRO A 648 22.22 0.59 -15.88
N TYR A 649 22.15 -0.74 -15.90
CA TYR A 649 21.13 -1.55 -15.22
C TYR A 649 21.72 -2.26 -14.00
N PRO A 650 21.08 -2.22 -12.81
CA PRO A 650 21.50 -3.06 -11.68
C PRO A 650 21.37 -4.56 -12.00
N PRO A 651 22.15 -5.46 -11.35
CA PRO A 651 22.20 -6.89 -11.69
C PRO A 651 20.84 -7.60 -11.76
N LEU A 652 19.93 -7.28 -10.83
CA LEU A 652 18.56 -7.79 -10.84
C LEU A 652 17.77 -7.31 -12.07
N ALA A 653 17.88 -6.02 -12.42
CA ALA A 653 17.20 -5.48 -13.60
C ALA A 653 17.75 -6.10 -14.89
N MET A 654 19.05 -6.38 -14.95
CA MET A 654 19.66 -7.14 -16.05
C MET A 654 19.07 -8.55 -16.15
N HIS A 655 19.01 -9.29 -15.03
CA HIS A 655 18.51 -10.66 -14.99
C HIS A 655 17.04 -10.74 -15.44
N LEU A 656 16.18 -9.88 -14.89
CA LEU A 656 14.77 -9.75 -15.30
C LEU A 656 14.62 -9.37 -16.78
N LEU A 657 15.45 -8.47 -17.33
CA LEU A 657 15.39 -8.09 -18.74
C LEU A 657 15.83 -9.23 -19.67
N LEU A 658 16.82 -10.04 -19.27
CA LEU A 658 17.28 -11.22 -20.02
C LEU A 658 16.21 -12.31 -20.03
N ASP A 659 15.65 -12.64 -18.85
CA ASP A 659 14.58 -13.62 -18.68
C ASP A 659 13.34 -13.29 -19.53
N LEU A 660 12.90 -12.02 -19.51
CA LEU A 660 11.80 -11.53 -20.33
C LEU A 660 11.98 -11.88 -21.81
N HIS A 661 13.14 -11.53 -22.40
CA HIS A 661 13.39 -11.77 -23.81
C HIS A 661 13.65 -13.26 -24.11
N HIS A 662 14.18 -14.04 -23.16
CA HIS A 662 14.42 -15.48 -23.37
C HIS A 662 13.13 -16.31 -23.42
N ARG A 663 12.13 -15.97 -22.58
CA ARG A 663 10.83 -16.67 -22.52
C ARG A 663 9.72 -16.01 -23.37
N LEU A 664 10.09 -15.08 -24.24
CA LEU A 664 9.18 -14.22 -24.98
C LEU A 664 8.36 -14.98 -26.03
N ARG A 665 7.04 -14.80 -26.00
CA ARG A 665 6.09 -15.45 -26.93
C ARG A 665 5.13 -14.43 -27.51
N ILE A 666 4.73 -14.63 -28.76
CA ILE A 666 3.67 -13.87 -29.42
C ILE A 666 2.54 -14.81 -29.77
N ARG A 667 1.33 -14.45 -29.35
CA ARG A 667 0.08 -15.10 -29.72
C ARG A 667 -0.57 -14.38 -30.90
N LEU A 668 -0.95 -15.13 -31.92
CA LEU A 668 -1.57 -14.65 -33.16
C LEU A 668 -2.91 -15.37 -33.36
N THR A 669 -4.01 -14.65 -33.25
CA THR A 669 -5.34 -15.20 -33.53
C THR A 669 -5.56 -15.30 -35.05
N LEU A 670 -5.92 -16.49 -35.52
CA LEU A 670 -6.11 -16.85 -36.91
C LEU A 670 -7.55 -16.54 -37.39
N GLN A 671 -7.82 -16.71 -38.69
CA GLN A 671 -9.11 -16.32 -39.30
C GLN A 671 -10.29 -17.23 -38.90
N ASP A 672 -9.99 -18.46 -38.48
CA ASP A 672 -10.92 -19.43 -37.90
C ASP A 672 -11.17 -19.22 -36.39
N GLY A 673 -10.45 -18.28 -35.77
CA GLY A 673 -10.49 -18.02 -34.33
C GLY A 673 -9.51 -18.84 -33.49
N ALA A 674 -8.68 -19.70 -34.10
CA ALA A 674 -7.64 -20.44 -33.38
C ALA A 674 -6.46 -19.52 -32.99
N ASP A 675 -5.83 -19.78 -31.84
CA ASP A 675 -4.69 -19.00 -31.34
C ASP A 675 -3.36 -19.73 -31.61
N LEU A 676 -2.52 -19.19 -32.50
CA LEU A 676 -1.16 -19.68 -32.75
C LEU A 676 -0.17 -19.00 -31.78
N GLN A 677 0.60 -19.78 -31.02
CA GLN A 677 1.71 -19.26 -30.21
C GLN A 677 3.06 -19.45 -30.92
N VAL A 678 3.90 -18.42 -30.93
CA VAL A 678 5.22 -18.39 -31.57
C VAL A 678 6.26 -17.87 -30.57
N LYS A 679 7.36 -18.59 -30.33
CA LYS A 679 8.51 -18.06 -29.57
C LYS A 679 9.25 -17.02 -30.42
N LEU A 680 9.65 -15.90 -29.82
CA LEU A 680 10.44 -14.90 -30.54
C LEU A 680 11.94 -15.23 -30.48
N GLU A 681 12.56 -15.49 -31.63
CA GLU A 681 14.00 -15.80 -31.74
C GLU A 681 14.87 -14.57 -32.07
N SER A 682 14.25 -13.49 -32.57
CA SER A 682 14.91 -12.20 -32.82
C SER A 682 13.91 -11.06 -32.78
N GLY A 683 14.42 -9.87 -32.44
CA GLY A 683 13.65 -8.64 -32.29
C GLY A 683 13.18 -8.35 -30.86
N VAL A 684 12.55 -7.19 -30.71
CA VAL A 684 12.02 -6.65 -29.45
C VAL A 684 10.57 -6.18 -29.63
N LEU A 685 9.74 -6.32 -28.59
CA LEU A 685 8.30 -6.13 -28.74
C LEU A 685 7.88 -4.65 -28.93
N GLN A 686 7.46 -4.34 -30.16
CA GLN A 686 6.70 -3.13 -30.49
C GLN A 686 5.39 -3.10 -29.67
N GLY A 687 5.34 -2.28 -28.61
CA GLY A 687 4.15 -2.12 -27.74
C GLY A 687 4.43 -2.00 -26.24
N GLY A 688 5.64 -2.37 -25.80
CA GLY A 688 6.16 -2.16 -24.44
C GLY A 688 7.02 -0.90 -24.30
N GLY A 689 7.55 -0.67 -23.09
CA GLY A 689 8.56 0.36 -22.82
C GLY A 689 10.01 -0.14 -22.92
N THR A 690 10.23 -1.44 -22.73
CA THR A 690 11.53 -2.13 -22.78
C THR A 690 12.13 -2.13 -24.18
N GLY A 691 11.44 -2.74 -25.14
CA GLY A 691 11.94 -2.94 -26.50
C GLY A 691 12.44 -1.67 -27.19
N PRO A 692 11.67 -0.56 -27.20
CA PRO A 692 12.12 0.68 -27.82
C PRO A 692 13.35 1.32 -27.16
N ARG A 693 13.58 1.10 -25.86
CA ARG A 693 14.79 1.55 -25.17
C ARG A 693 16.00 0.69 -25.56
N LEU A 694 15.85 -0.64 -25.51
CA LEU A 694 16.94 -1.58 -25.84
C LEU A 694 17.35 -1.51 -27.32
N PHE A 695 16.38 -1.40 -28.25
CA PHE A 695 16.69 -1.17 -29.67
C PHE A 695 17.47 0.13 -29.87
N ARG A 696 17.03 1.23 -29.23
CA ARG A 696 17.69 2.52 -29.31
C ARG A 696 19.11 2.46 -28.73
N GLU A 697 19.31 1.83 -27.57
CA GLU A 697 20.65 1.65 -26.97
C GLU A 697 21.57 0.80 -27.87
N ALA A 698 21.07 -0.29 -28.46
CA ALA A 698 21.83 -1.11 -29.40
C ALA A 698 22.19 -0.40 -30.72
N PHE A 699 21.35 0.54 -31.16
CA PHE A 699 21.54 1.30 -32.41
C PHE A 699 22.37 2.57 -32.21
N ASP A 700 22.17 3.29 -31.10
CA ASP A 700 22.98 4.46 -30.70
C ASP A 700 24.46 4.07 -30.54
N ASP A 701 24.76 2.84 -30.08
CA ASP A 701 26.10 2.24 -30.07
C ASP A 701 26.71 2.14 -31.48
N CYS A 702 26.04 1.43 -32.41
CA CYS A 702 26.44 1.35 -33.82
C CYS A 702 26.70 2.73 -34.45
N VAL A 703 25.77 3.67 -34.27
CA VAL A 703 25.83 4.99 -34.91
C VAL A 703 26.87 5.89 -34.24
N SER A 704 27.13 5.73 -32.94
CA SER A 704 28.24 6.42 -32.25
C SER A 704 29.61 5.95 -32.76
N THR A 705 29.82 4.63 -32.85
CA THR A 705 31.05 4.06 -33.44
C THR A 705 31.21 4.47 -34.90
N TRP A 706 30.12 4.47 -35.68
CA TRP A 706 30.14 4.93 -37.06
C TRP A 706 30.56 6.40 -37.19
N ILE A 707 30.03 7.30 -36.34
CA ILE A 707 30.41 8.71 -36.27
C ILE A 707 31.90 8.89 -35.90
N GLN A 708 32.40 8.10 -34.95
CA GLN A 708 33.82 8.16 -34.54
C GLN A 708 34.77 7.72 -35.67
N ASN A 709 34.34 6.78 -36.51
CA ASN A 709 35.11 6.33 -37.68
C ASN A 709 35.09 7.33 -38.86
N VAL A 710 34.35 8.44 -38.78
CA VAL A 710 34.31 9.45 -39.86
C VAL A 710 35.49 10.41 -39.76
N GLN A 711 36.45 10.26 -40.66
CA GLN A 711 37.56 11.20 -40.80
C GLN A 711 37.18 12.43 -41.65
N GLN A 712 37.82 13.58 -41.39
CA GLN A 712 37.82 14.78 -42.23
C GLN A 712 36.44 15.38 -42.57
N GLU A 713 35.55 15.50 -41.58
CA GLU A 713 34.27 16.22 -41.72
C GLU A 713 34.13 17.38 -40.71
N ILE A 714 33.35 18.39 -41.10
CA ILE A 714 33.26 19.68 -40.41
C ILE A 714 32.53 19.56 -39.07
N THR A 715 33.10 20.13 -38.01
CA THR A 715 32.54 20.12 -36.65
C THR A 715 32.17 21.51 -36.16
N VAL A 716 31.42 21.56 -35.05
CA VAL A 716 31.11 22.79 -34.30
C VAL A 716 31.57 22.66 -32.85
N LEU A 717 32.23 23.69 -32.33
CA LEU A 717 32.58 23.84 -30.94
C LEU A 717 31.41 24.48 -30.20
N TYR A 718 30.92 23.82 -29.14
CA TYR A 718 29.81 24.31 -28.33
C TYR A 718 29.98 23.84 -26.89
N GLN A 719 29.81 24.73 -25.91
CA GLN A 719 30.01 24.44 -24.48
C GLN A 719 31.36 23.76 -24.14
N GLY A 720 32.42 24.06 -24.92
CA GLY A 720 33.75 23.47 -24.77
C GLY A 720 33.94 22.08 -25.42
N GLN A 721 32.89 21.51 -26.03
CA GLN A 721 32.93 20.20 -26.69
C GLN A 721 32.80 20.34 -28.21
N ARG A 722 33.44 19.43 -28.96
CA ARG A 722 33.27 19.32 -30.43
C ARG A 722 32.09 18.40 -30.72
N HIS A 723 31.10 18.90 -31.45
CA HIS A 723 29.93 18.14 -31.89
C HIS A 723 29.93 17.99 -33.42
N PHE A 724 29.27 16.94 -33.90
CA PHE A 724 29.10 16.69 -35.33
C PHE A 724 27.61 16.77 -35.75
N PRO A 725 27.18 17.88 -36.38
CA PRO A 725 25.80 18.02 -36.85
C PRO A 725 25.44 17.15 -38.06
N GLY A 726 26.41 16.49 -38.70
CA GLY A 726 26.24 15.76 -39.96
C GLY A 726 25.51 14.42 -39.88
N VAL A 727 25.00 14.01 -38.69
CA VAL A 727 24.16 12.81 -38.48
C VAL A 727 22.99 13.13 -37.55
N ALA A 728 21.79 12.67 -37.89
CA ALA A 728 20.65 12.63 -36.97
C ALA A 728 19.86 11.32 -37.14
N ALA A 729 19.37 10.76 -36.03
CA ALA A 729 18.52 9.58 -36.00
C ALA A 729 17.19 9.89 -35.30
N TYR A 730 16.09 9.33 -35.80
CA TYR A 730 14.81 9.30 -35.12
C TYR A 730 14.35 7.84 -35.02
N ALA A 731 14.87 7.13 -34.02
CA ALA A 731 14.85 5.67 -33.94
C ALA A 731 15.56 5.07 -35.15
N ASP A 732 14.84 4.37 -36.02
CA ASP A 732 15.32 3.73 -37.25
C ASP A 732 15.43 4.68 -38.46
N ASP A 733 14.79 5.85 -38.44
CA ASP A 733 14.93 6.89 -39.48
C ASP A 733 16.28 7.65 -39.31
N LEU A 734 17.34 7.21 -40.00
CA LEU A 734 18.69 7.80 -39.93
C LEU A 734 18.99 8.67 -41.16
N ILE A 735 19.65 9.82 -40.96
CA ILE A 735 20.09 10.73 -42.03
C ILE A 735 21.55 11.18 -41.83
N ARG A 736 22.31 11.23 -42.93
CA ARG A 736 23.73 11.62 -42.99
C ARG A 736 23.92 12.72 -44.03
N ILE A 737 24.62 13.80 -43.68
CA ILE A 737 24.92 14.93 -44.56
C ILE A 737 26.45 15.01 -44.74
N CYS A 738 26.97 14.34 -45.77
CA CYS A 738 28.38 14.41 -46.15
C CYS A 738 28.68 15.71 -46.91
N SER A 739 29.88 16.27 -46.73
CA SER A 739 30.33 17.47 -47.44
C SER A 739 31.49 17.17 -48.40
N GLY A 740 31.61 17.93 -49.48
CA GLY A 740 32.69 17.72 -50.45
C GLY A 740 32.80 18.79 -51.54
N ARG A 741 33.90 18.73 -52.29
CA ARG A 741 34.31 19.71 -53.31
C ARG A 741 33.81 19.35 -54.72
N ASN A 742 33.56 18.06 -54.99
CA ASN A 742 33.09 17.56 -56.28
C ASN A 742 32.24 16.28 -56.15
N LEU A 743 31.64 15.84 -57.26
CA LEU A 743 30.79 14.64 -57.34
C LEU A 743 31.52 13.35 -56.91
N ILE A 744 32.78 13.17 -57.32
CA ILE A 744 33.55 11.94 -57.04
C ILE A 744 33.85 11.83 -55.53
N GLU A 745 34.22 12.93 -54.88
CA GLU A 745 34.45 12.98 -53.44
C GLU A 745 33.17 12.65 -52.66
N LEU A 746 32.04 13.29 -53.01
CA LEU A 746 30.74 13.03 -52.38
C LEU A 746 30.27 11.59 -52.58
N GLN A 747 30.52 11.02 -53.75
CA GLN A 747 30.21 9.62 -54.08
C GLN A 747 31.05 8.65 -53.25
N ASN A 748 32.36 8.82 -53.21
CA ASN A 748 33.27 7.93 -52.50
C ASN A 748 32.96 7.95 -51.00
N LYS A 749 32.87 9.16 -50.41
CA LYS A 749 32.38 9.35 -49.03
C LYS A 749 31.04 8.66 -48.80
N SER A 750 30.03 8.86 -49.65
CA SER A 750 28.70 8.23 -49.45
C SER A 750 28.73 6.71 -49.55
N ARG A 751 29.61 6.12 -50.38
CA ARG A 751 29.76 4.66 -50.52
C ARG A 751 30.50 4.06 -49.34
N GLU A 752 31.65 4.63 -48.96
CA GLU A 752 32.46 4.22 -47.81
C GLU A 752 31.67 4.29 -46.50
N GLN A 753 30.97 5.41 -46.28
CA GLN A 753 30.11 5.59 -45.11
C GLN A 753 28.97 4.56 -45.07
N THR A 754 28.35 4.26 -46.21
CA THR A 754 27.29 3.24 -46.29
C THR A 754 27.82 1.83 -46.02
N ALA A 755 28.99 1.47 -46.57
CA ALA A 755 29.61 0.17 -46.33
C ALA A 755 30.04 -0.01 -44.87
N SER A 756 30.65 1.02 -44.27
CA SER A 756 31.01 1.01 -42.84
C SER A 756 29.78 0.86 -41.93
N LEU A 757 28.67 1.53 -42.25
CA LEU A 757 27.41 1.37 -41.53
C LEU A 757 26.85 -0.06 -41.66
N GLN A 758 26.89 -0.66 -42.86
CA GLN A 758 26.48 -2.05 -43.08
C GLN A 758 27.33 -3.04 -42.26
N GLN A 759 28.65 -2.83 -42.22
CA GLN A 759 29.58 -3.65 -41.41
C GLN A 759 29.28 -3.57 -39.91
N LEU A 760 28.94 -2.39 -39.39
CA LEU A 760 28.60 -2.20 -37.97
C LEU A 760 27.21 -2.75 -37.60
N LEU A 761 26.25 -2.72 -38.53
CA LEU A 761 24.88 -3.22 -38.31
C LEU A 761 24.76 -4.74 -38.40
N ALA A 762 25.54 -5.39 -39.28
CA ALA A 762 25.40 -6.82 -39.55
C ALA A 762 25.61 -7.74 -38.32
N PRO A 763 26.60 -7.52 -37.43
CA PRO A 763 26.74 -8.28 -36.18
C PRO A 763 25.51 -8.20 -35.26
N LYS A 764 24.77 -7.09 -35.31
CA LYS A 764 23.52 -6.91 -34.53
C LYS A 764 22.27 -7.48 -35.22
N GLY A 765 22.42 -8.09 -36.40
CA GLY A 765 21.32 -8.63 -37.22
C GLY A 765 20.58 -7.58 -38.04
N LEU A 766 20.90 -6.30 -37.87
CA LEU A 766 20.25 -5.18 -38.54
C LEU A 766 20.75 -5.05 -39.99
N LYS A 767 19.84 -4.67 -40.91
CA LYS A 767 20.13 -4.56 -42.35
C LYS A 767 19.52 -3.30 -42.95
N LEU A 768 20.33 -2.52 -43.67
CA LEU A 768 19.83 -1.37 -44.45
C LEU A 768 18.86 -1.82 -45.54
N ASN A 769 17.85 -1.00 -45.81
CA ASN A 769 16.83 -1.25 -46.82
C ASN A 769 17.16 -0.50 -48.12
N SER A 770 17.85 -1.16 -49.04
CA SER A 770 18.30 -0.57 -50.31
C SER A 770 17.17 0.02 -51.17
N ASN A 771 15.96 -0.53 -51.06
CA ASN A 771 14.80 -0.10 -51.85
C ASN A 771 14.10 1.16 -51.29
N LYS A 772 14.51 1.64 -50.11
CA LYS A 772 14.05 2.90 -49.51
C LYS A 772 15.17 3.92 -49.28
N GLY A 773 16.43 3.56 -49.47
CA GLY A 773 17.54 4.51 -49.41
C GLY A 773 17.37 5.58 -50.50
N GLU A 774 17.43 6.84 -50.13
CA GLU A 774 17.33 7.97 -51.06
C GLU A 774 18.44 8.99 -50.74
N THR A 775 19.09 9.52 -51.78
CA THR A 775 20.08 10.59 -51.64
C THR A 775 19.58 11.88 -52.30
N LEU A 776 19.63 12.98 -51.55
CA LEU A 776 19.51 14.34 -52.05
C LEU A 776 20.92 14.91 -52.24
N LEU A 777 21.27 15.25 -53.49
CA LEU A 777 22.50 15.99 -53.81
C LEU A 777 22.19 17.49 -53.90
N GLN A 778 23.11 18.31 -53.39
CA GLN A 778 23.11 19.75 -53.57
C GLN A 778 24.52 20.20 -53.97
N PHE A 779 24.63 20.88 -55.12
CA PHE A 779 25.89 21.43 -55.60
C PHE A 779 25.97 22.93 -55.44
N SER A 780 27.15 23.43 -55.09
CA SER A 780 27.44 24.84 -54.83
C SER A 780 28.72 25.27 -55.55
N GLY A 781 28.77 26.51 -56.05
CA GLY A 781 29.96 27.09 -56.68
C GLY A 781 30.04 26.93 -58.20
N LYS A 782 31.21 27.27 -58.78
CA LYS A 782 31.46 27.16 -60.22
C LYS A 782 31.41 25.68 -60.66
N GLY A 783 30.72 25.39 -61.76
CA GLY A 783 30.56 24.02 -62.28
C GLY A 783 29.42 23.21 -61.66
N ALA A 784 28.67 23.74 -60.68
CA ALA A 784 27.59 23.03 -59.99
C ALA A 784 26.53 22.41 -60.94
N TYR A 785 26.16 23.12 -62.02
CA TYR A 785 25.22 22.60 -63.04
C TYR A 785 25.76 21.37 -63.77
N ASN A 786 27.05 21.36 -64.13
CA ASN A 786 27.67 20.21 -64.81
C ASN A 786 27.80 19.02 -63.86
N ALA A 787 28.14 19.26 -62.59
CA ALA A 787 28.19 18.20 -61.56
C ALA A 787 26.80 17.60 -61.27
N ALA A 788 25.75 18.43 -61.24
CA ALA A 788 24.37 17.97 -61.13
C ALA A 788 23.96 17.14 -62.36
N LYS A 789 24.22 17.65 -63.58
CA LYS A 789 23.92 16.95 -64.83
C LYS A 789 24.57 15.56 -64.86
N ALA A 790 25.87 15.47 -64.57
CA ALA A 790 26.65 14.23 -64.47
C ALA A 790 26.03 13.22 -63.48
N ALA A 791 25.72 13.68 -62.27
CA ALA A 791 25.10 12.85 -61.23
C ALA A 791 23.76 12.25 -61.67
N PHE A 792 22.89 13.07 -62.28
CA PHE A 792 21.57 12.63 -62.77
C PHE A 792 21.61 11.89 -64.12
N SER A 793 22.69 11.96 -64.90
CA SER A 793 22.88 11.15 -66.11
C SER A 793 23.43 9.75 -65.86
N GLY A 794 23.71 9.38 -64.60
CA GLY A 794 24.08 8.01 -64.21
C GLY A 794 25.47 7.84 -63.61
N ASP A 795 26.27 8.91 -63.48
CA ASP A 795 27.62 8.82 -62.89
C ASP A 795 27.58 8.51 -61.39
N TRP A 796 26.45 8.77 -60.72
CA TRP A 796 26.24 8.54 -59.29
C TRP A 796 26.03 7.06 -58.92
N ARG A 797 26.91 6.54 -58.07
CA ARG A 797 26.99 5.15 -57.61
C ARG A 797 26.67 4.99 -56.11
N GLY A 798 25.81 5.85 -55.58
CA GLY A 798 25.23 5.73 -54.23
C GLY A 798 23.76 5.27 -54.26
N TYR A 799 22.97 5.62 -53.25
CA TYR A 799 21.52 5.35 -53.28
C TYR A 799 20.78 6.24 -54.30
N PRO A 800 19.60 5.80 -54.81
CA PRO A 800 18.82 6.54 -55.82
C PRO A 800 18.65 8.03 -55.52
N LEU A 801 18.92 8.85 -56.54
CA LEU A 801 18.84 10.31 -56.44
C LEU A 801 17.40 10.82 -56.46
N ARG A 802 17.14 11.85 -55.65
CA ARG A 802 15.89 12.62 -55.66
C ARG A 802 16.19 14.12 -55.59
N LEU A 803 15.38 14.93 -56.27
CA LEU A 803 15.34 16.39 -56.10
C LEU A 803 14.59 16.80 -54.82
N THR A 804 13.83 15.89 -54.21
CA THR A 804 13.16 16.11 -52.93
C THR A 804 13.02 14.80 -52.17
N VAL A 805 13.47 14.78 -50.92
CA VAL A 805 13.38 13.63 -50.00
C VAL A 805 12.50 13.95 -48.80
N LYS A 806 11.91 12.92 -48.18
CA LYS A 806 10.90 13.09 -47.11
C LYS A 806 11.45 12.63 -45.75
N TYR A 807 12.15 13.52 -45.04
CA TYR A 807 12.67 13.23 -43.70
C TYR A 807 11.62 13.46 -42.61
N LEU A 808 11.28 12.41 -41.85
CA LEU A 808 10.30 12.39 -40.74
C LEU A 808 8.90 12.95 -41.09
N GLY A 809 8.57 13.07 -42.38
CA GLY A 809 7.34 13.69 -42.86
C GLY A 809 7.39 15.21 -43.03
N SER A 810 8.58 15.80 -43.15
CA SER A 810 8.83 17.08 -43.83
C SER A 810 9.66 16.85 -45.11
N HIS A 811 9.52 17.73 -46.09
CA HIS A 811 10.18 17.59 -47.39
C HIS A 811 11.45 18.47 -47.46
N LEU A 812 12.60 17.86 -47.77
CA LEU A 812 13.88 18.53 -47.98
C LEU A 812 14.10 18.66 -49.49
N GLN A 813 14.35 19.88 -49.99
CA GLN A 813 14.60 20.18 -51.41
C GLN A 813 16.08 20.57 -51.62
N ASP A 814 16.62 20.26 -52.79
CA ASP A 814 18.01 20.54 -53.19
C ASP A 814 18.36 22.04 -53.07
N ASN A 815 17.47 22.90 -53.55
CA ASN A 815 17.58 24.36 -53.50
C ASN A 815 17.37 24.96 -52.09
N GLY A 816 16.97 24.17 -51.09
CA GLY A 816 16.68 24.66 -49.74
C GLY A 816 15.44 25.55 -49.62
N GLY A 817 14.56 25.54 -50.62
CA GLY A 817 13.26 26.19 -50.61
C GLY A 817 12.22 25.40 -49.81
N LEU A 818 11.09 26.03 -49.49
CA LEU A 818 10.02 25.45 -48.66
C LEU A 818 8.72 25.13 -49.41
N GLU A 819 8.64 25.46 -50.70
CA GLU A 819 7.38 25.41 -51.45
C GLU A 819 6.67 24.06 -51.41
N MET A 820 7.35 22.95 -51.71
CA MET A 820 6.69 21.64 -51.70
C MET A 820 6.18 21.27 -50.29
N GLU A 821 6.93 21.60 -49.23
CA GLU A 821 6.47 21.40 -47.85
C GLU A 821 5.19 22.21 -47.58
N LEU A 822 5.15 23.49 -47.97
CA LEU A 822 3.97 24.35 -47.81
C LEU A 822 2.76 23.84 -48.59
N GLN A 823 2.95 23.46 -49.86
CA GLN A 823 1.89 22.87 -50.69
C GLN A 823 1.33 21.58 -50.07
N LYS A 824 2.20 20.67 -49.59
CA LYS A 824 1.81 19.40 -48.94
C LYS A 824 1.15 19.64 -47.58
N ARG A 825 1.58 20.63 -46.78
CA ARG A 825 0.94 21.06 -45.52
C ARG A 825 -0.46 21.62 -45.76
N ILE A 826 -0.62 22.50 -46.75
CA ILE A 826 -1.91 23.07 -47.16
C ILE A 826 -2.86 21.98 -47.68
N ALA A 827 -2.37 21.05 -48.50
CA ALA A 827 -3.17 19.91 -48.97
C ALA A 827 -3.60 19.00 -47.81
N SER A 828 -2.69 18.72 -46.87
CA SER A 828 -2.97 17.93 -45.67
C SER A 828 -4.00 18.61 -44.76
N ALA A 829 -3.90 19.93 -44.57
CA ALA A 829 -4.89 20.70 -43.80
C ALA A 829 -6.27 20.72 -44.47
N LYS A 830 -6.34 20.86 -45.81
CA LYS A 830 -7.57 20.72 -46.60
C LYS A 830 -8.20 19.33 -46.43
N ALA A 831 -7.41 18.27 -46.49
CA ALA A 831 -7.87 16.89 -46.28
C ALA A 831 -8.32 16.62 -44.83
N SER A 832 -7.60 17.16 -43.84
CA SER A 832 -7.98 17.09 -42.42
C SER A 832 -9.28 17.86 -42.14
N PHE A 833 -9.50 19.02 -42.78
CA PHE A 833 -10.79 19.71 -42.72
C PHE A 833 -11.91 18.87 -43.37
N ALA A 834 -11.66 18.29 -44.54
CA ALA A 834 -12.63 17.47 -45.27
C ALA A 834 -13.19 16.32 -44.43
N LYS A 835 -12.34 15.60 -43.69
CA LYS A 835 -12.72 14.51 -42.76
C LYS A 835 -13.71 14.93 -41.66
N PHE A 836 -13.79 16.23 -41.33
CA PHE A 836 -14.66 16.78 -40.30
C PHE A 836 -15.74 17.72 -40.86
N VAL A 837 -15.94 17.82 -42.18
CA VAL A 837 -16.96 18.70 -42.81
C VAL A 837 -18.37 18.42 -42.28
N THR A 838 -18.73 17.16 -42.06
CA THR A 838 -20.05 16.78 -41.51
C THR A 838 -20.23 17.28 -40.08
N PHE A 839 -19.18 17.24 -39.25
CA PHE A 839 -19.18 17.80 -37.90
C PHE A 839 -19.25 19.33 -37.93
N PHE A 840 -18.45 19.99 -38.77
CA PHE A 840 -18.43 21.46 -38.90
C PHE A 840 -19.75 22.02 -39.45
N ARG A 841 -20.47 21.30 -40.32
CA ARG A 841 -21.77 21.72 -40.86
C ARG A 841 -22.95 21.55 -39.89
N ARG A 842 -22.88 20.70 -38.85
CA ARG A 842 -24.00 20.48 -37.92
C ARG A 842 -24.36 21.76 -37.17
N CYS A 843 -25.62 22.22 -37.29
CA CYS A 843 -26.13 23.43 -36.63
C CYS A 843 -26.17 23.28 -35.09
N ARG A 844 -26.54 22.09 -34.59
CA ARG A 844 -26.59 21.73 -33.15
C ARG A 844 -25.22 21.71 -32.43
N VAL A 845 -24.12 22.10 -33.09
CA VAL A 845 -22.77 22.14 -32.49
C VAL A 845 -22.33 23.60 -32.34
N PRO A 846 -22.17 24.14 -31.11
CA PRO A 846 -21.75 25.53 -30.90
C PRO A 846 -20.40 25.86 -31.54
N LEU A 847 -20.26 27.09 -32.03
CA LEU A 847 -19.03 27.58 -32.70
C LEU A 847 -17.77 27.36 -31.85
N ARG A 848 -17.83 27.58 -30.52
CA ARG A 848 -16.72 27.33 -29.59
C ARG A 848 -16.19 25.88 -29.65
N ARG A 849 -17.06 24.88 -29.88
CA ARG A 849 -16.67 23.47 -30.07
C ARG A 849 -16.09 23.23 -31.47
N LYS A 850 -16.68 23.85 -32.52
CA LYS A 850 -16.15 23.80 -33.90
C LYS A 850 -14.74 24.38 -34.00
N ALA A 851 -14.52 25.57 -33.42
CA ALA A 851 -13.22 26.25 -33.38
C ALA A 851 -12.17 25.52 -32.52
N ALA A 852 -12.59 24.77 -31.48
CA ALA A 852 -11.68 23.89 -30.75
C ALA A 852 -11.17 22.73 -31.63
N VAL A 853 -12.05 22.03 -32.34
CA VAL A 853 -11.68 20.94 -33.27
C VAL A 853 -10.88 21.49 -34.47
N PHE A 854 -11.26 22.65 -35.02
CA PHE A 854 -10.51 23.32 -36.09
C PHE A 854 -9.06 23.63 -35.66
N ARG A 855 -8.85 24.19 -34.47
CA ARG A 855 -7.50 24.41 -33.93
C ARG A 855 -6.76 23.08 -33.74
N ALA A 856 -7.34 22.13 -33.02
CA ALA A 856 -6.69 20.87 -32.66
C ALA A 856 -6.35 19.94 -33.85
N VAL A 857 -7.11 20.02 -34.95
CA VAL A 857 -6.95 19.13 -36.12
C VAL A 857 -6.38 19.89 -37.32
N VAL A 858 -6.98 21.01 -37.72
CA VAL A 858 -6.69 21.68 -38.99
C VAL A 858 -5.50 22.64 -38.87
N ASN A 859 -5.47 23.48 -37.82
CA ASN A 859 -4.34 24.39 -37.56
C ASN A 859 -3.08 23.60 -37.20
N GLU A 860 -3.18 22.55 -36.39
CA GLU A 860 -2.03 21.67 -36.11
C GLU A 860 -1.53 20.90 -37.35
N THR A 861 -2.41 20.40 -38.23
CA THR A 861 -1.97 19.75 -39.48
C THR A 861 -1.21 20.75 -40.38
N LEU A 862 -1.69 22.00 -40.45
CA LEU A 862 -1.09 23.05 -41.27
C LEU A 862 0.28 23.49 -40.75
N LEU A 863 0.41 23.71 -39.44
CA LEU A 863 1.62 24.29 -38.82
C LEU A 863 2.63 23.26 -38.29
N SER A 864 2.30 21.96 -38.32
CA SER A 864 3.15 20.86 -37.83
C SER A 864 4.59 20.92 -38.35
N ALA A 865 5.55 21.12 -37.44
CA ALA A 865 6.99 21.24 -37.68
C ALA A 865 7.42 22.46 -38.51
N LEU A 866 6.49 23.36 -38.88
CA LEU A 866 6.83 24.62 -39.53
C LEU A 866 7.44 25.64 -38.56
N GLU A 867 7.28 25.45 -37.25
CA GLU A 867 7.92 26.32 -36.27
C GLU A 867 9.45 26.24 -36.30
N VAL A 868 10.05 25.16 -36.79
CA VAL A 868 11.51 24.98 -36.93
C VAL A 868 12.02 25.20 -38.37
N ARG A 869 11.23 25.85 -39.24
CA ARG A 869 11.60 26.12 -40.64
C ARG A 869 11.94 27.61 -40.86
N PRO A 870 12.90 27.94 -41.74
CA PRO A 870 13.25 29.31 -42.07
C PRO A 870 12.24 29.93 -43.07
N LEU A 871 11.01 30.15 -42.63
CA LEU A 871 9.92 30.73 -43.44
C LEU A 871 10.18 32.20 -43.79
N SER A 872 9.84 32.59 -45.02
CA SER A 872 9.75 34.00 -45.40
C SER A 872 8.40 34.62 -45.00
N PRO A 873 8.27 35.97 -44.96
CA PRO A 873 6.97 36.63 -44.77
C PRO A 873 5.93 36.25 -45.84
N SER A 874 6.38 35.97 -47.08
CA SER A 874 5.52 35.48 -48.17
C SER A 874 4.96 34.08 -47.85
N ASP A 875 5.76 33.21 -47.23
CA ASP A 875 5.33 31.87 -46.84
C ASP A 875 4.36 31.89 -45.65
N GLU A 876 4.62 32.74 -44.64
CA GLU A 876 3.67 32.97 -43.54
C GLU A 876 2.35 33.56 -44.08
N HIS A 877 2.37 34.44 -45.09
CA HIS A 877 1.18 34.97 -45.75
C HIS A 877 0.41 33.90 -46.55
N LYS A 878 1.09 33.05 -47.35
CA LYS A 878 0.47 31.92 -48.07
C LYS A 878 -0.25 30.95 -47.11
N LEU A 879 0.36 30.69 -45.93
CA LEU A 879 -0.25 29.88 -44.88
C LEU A 879 -1.49 30.56 -44.26
N GLU A 880 -1.42 31.86 -43.99
CA GLU A 880 -2.56 32.64 -43.46
C GLU A 880 -3.74 32.65 -44.45
N GLN A 881 -3.50 32.89 -45.74
CA GLN A 881 -4.52 32.79 -46.80
C GLN A 881 -5.16 31.40 -46.85
N ALA A 882 -4.35 30.34 -46.87
CA ALA A 882 -4.83 28.96 -46.94
C ALA A 882 -5.65 28.57 -45.70
N ARG A 883 -5.22 29.00 -44.51
CA ARG A 883 -5.96 28.84 -43.26
C ARG A 883 -7.27 29.63 -43.29
N GLY A 884 -7.23 30.86 -43.81
CA GLY A 884 -8.38 31.74 -43.94
C GLY A 884 -9.48 31.17 -44.82
N LEU A 885 -9.14 30.54 -45.96
CA LEU A 885 -10.11 29.84 -46.79
C LEU A 885 -10.82 28.69 -46.04
N LEU A 886 -10.08 27.95 -45.22
CA LEU A 886 -10.67 26.89 -44.37
C LEU A 886 -11.50 27.47 -43.21
N LEU A 887 -11.13 28.65 -42.69
CA LEU A 887 -11.89 29.36 -41.68
C LEU A 887 -13.21 29.92 -42.24
N ARG A 888 -13.21 30.55 -43.44
CA ARG A 888 -14.45 30.94 -44.14
C ARG A 888 -15.40 29.75 -44.32
N ARG A 889 -14.86 28.59 -44.70
CA ARG A 889 -15.63 27.32 -44.81
C ARG A 889 -16.14 26.77 -43.48
N LEU A 890 -15.56 27.16 -42.33
CA LEU A 890 -16.07 26.82 -40.98
C LEU A 890 -17.34 27.60 -40.64
N PHE A 891 -17.42 28.87 -41.08
CA PHE A 891 -18.54 29.79 -40.83
C PHE A 891 -19.68 29.67 -41.87
N GLY A 892 -19.48 28.99 -43.00
CA GLY A 892 -20.54 28.85 -44.01
C GLY A 892 -20.83 30.17 -44.72
N ARG A 893 -22.12 30.52 -44.91
CA ARG A 893 -22.53 31.76 -45.61
C ARG A 893 -21.99 33.02 -44.91
N ASP A 894 -22.04 33.02 -43.58
CA ASP A 894 -21.49 34.03 -42.66
C ASP A 894 -19.95 34.20 -42.76
N GLY A 895 -19.27 33.27 -43.44
CA GLY A 895 -17.83 33.30 -43.70
C GLY A 895 -17.46 33.94 -45.04
N PHE A 896 -18.42 34.15 -45.95
CA PHE A 896 -18.17 34.71 -47.28
C PHE A 896 -18.83 36.07 -47.51
N GLY A 897 -19.99 36.35 -46.91
CA GLY A 897 -20.64 37.68 -47.00
C GLY A 897 -22.13 37.69 -47.31
N VAL A 898 -22.83 36.56 -47.14
CA VAL A 898 -24.28 36.47 -47.39
C VAL A 898 -25.01 36.25 -46.06
N VAL A 899 -25.54 37.34 -45.50
CA VAL A 899 -26.48 37.32 -44.36
C VAL A 899 -27.90 37.23 -44.92
N SER A 900 -28.78 36.48 -44.25
CA SER A 900 -30.17 36.35 -44.69
C SER A 900 -30.94 37.64 -44.44
N GLY A 901 -31.21 38.43 -45.49
CA GLY A 901 -32.04 39.64 -45.44
C GLY A 901 -31.33 40.96 -45.79
N ASP A 902 -30.01 40.96 -46.01
CA ASP A 902 -29.27 42.15 -46.47
C ASP A 902 -29.04 42.08 -47.99
N PRO A 903 -29.50 43.04 -48.80
CA PRO A 903 -29.27 43.07 -50.25
C PRO A 903 -27.82 43.44 -50.63
N VAL A 904 -27.00 43.93 -49.70
CA VAL A 904 -25.61 44.38 -49.97
C VAL A 904 -24.60 43.31 -49.53
N HIS A 905 -23.90 42.70 -50.49
CA HIS A 905 -22.82 41.73 -50.20
C HIS A 905 -21.61 42.41 -49.55
N ARG A 906 -21.57 42.41 -48.21
CA ARG A 906 -20.44 42.91 -47.41
C ARG A 906 -19.40 41.80 -47.18
N SER A 907 -18.20 41.96 -47.75
CA SER A 907 -17.12 40.98 -47.62
C SER A 907 -16.54 40.93 -46.19
N VAL A 908 -16.79 39.85 -45.46
CA VAL A 908 -16.27 39.69 -44.08
C VAL A 908 -14.73 39.58 -44.10
N THR A 909 -14.05 40.37 -43.27
CA THR A 909 -12.57 40.33 -43.16
C THR A 909 -12.08 39.02 -42.53
N LEU A 910 -10.86 38.59 -42.86
CA LEU A 910 -10.28 37.39 -42.24
C LEU A 910 -10.05 37.59 -40.73
N GLU A 911 -9.74 38.82 -40.33
CA GLU A 911 -9.55 39.24 -38.94
C GLU A 911 -10.82 39.06 -38.10
N SER A 912 -11.98 39.52 -38.60
CA SER A 912 -13.27 39.29 -37.92
C SER A 912 -13.56 37.80 -37.72
N LEU A 913 -13.21 36.95 -38.69
CA LEU A 913 -13.35 35.50 -38.56
C LEU A 913 -12.36 34.89 -37.57
N ARG A 914 -11.13 35.44 -37.47
CA ARG A 914 -10.12 35.06 -36.46
C ARG A 914 -10.58 35.41 -35.04
N GLN A 915 -11.07 36.64 -34.84
CA GLN A 915 -11.70 37.12 -33.60
C GLN A 915 -12.85 36.20 -33.18
N ARG A 916 -13.86 36.03 -34.04
CA ARG A 916 -15.05 35.18 -33.80
C ARG A 916 -14.71 33.71 -33.49
N ALA A 917 -13.54 33.21 -33.92
CA ALA A 917 -13.09 31.85 -33.67
C ALA A 917 -12.08 31.70 -32.51
N GLY A 918 -11.51 32.79 -31.98
CA GLY A 918 -10.42 32.76 -31.01
C GLY A 918 -9.13 32.15 -31.56
N ILE A 919 -8.68 32.65 -32.72
CA ILE A 919 -7.50 32.14 -33.46
C ILE A 919 -6.57 33.32 -33.78
N SER A 920 -5.34 33.34 -33.24
CA SER A 920 -4.32 34.34 -33.59
C SER A 920 -3.69 34.10 -34.97
N THR A 921 -2.95 35.07 -35.51
CA THR A 921 -2.25 34.97 -36.82
C THR A 921 -1.26 33.80 -36.88
N VAL A 922 -0.97 33.28 -38.07
CA VAL A 922 0.05 32.23 -38.29
C VAL A 922 1.42 32.68 -37.76
N SER A 923 1.80 33.94 -37.97
CA SER A 923 3.07 34.49 -37.47
C SER A 923 3.14 34.51 -35.94
N SER A 924 2.07 34.94 -35.26
CA SER A 924 1.90 34.81 -33.80
C SER A 924 2.05 33.35 -33.36
N ASP A 925 1.28 32.44 -33.95
CA ASP A 925 1.21 31.06 -33.51
C ASP A 925 2.54 30.31 -33.75
N LEU A 926 3.29 30.65 -34.80
CA LEU A 926 4.64 30.16 -35.07
C LEU A 926 5.69 30.78 -34.13
N LYS A 927 5.66 32.10 -33.87
CA LYS A 927 6.55 32.77 -32.89
C LYS A 927 6.42 32.12 -31.51
N VAL A 928 5.19 31.87 -31.05
CA VAL A 928 4.92 31.20 -29.77
C VAL A 928 5.43 29.76 -29.75
N ARG A 929 5.26 29.00 -30.84
CA ARG A 929 5.86 27.66 -30.97
C ARG A 929 7.39 27.72 -30.93
N ARG A 930 8.03 28.67 -31.62
CA ARG A 930 9.49 28.89 -31.64
C ARG A 930 10.04 29.21 -30.24
N LEU A 931 9.47 30.19 -29.55
CA LEU A 931 9.93 30.60 -28.22
C LEU A 931 9.72 29.51 -27.15
N LEU A 932 8.59 28.78 -27.20
CA LEU A 932 8.36 27.63 -26.31
C LEU A 932 9.27 26.44 -26.64
N TRP A 933 9.60 26.20 -27.91
CA TRP A 933 10.62 25.21 -28.29
C TRP A 933 12.00 25.60 -27.74
N LEU A 934 12.45 26.84 -27.97
CA LEU A 934 13.75 27.33 -27.51
C LEU A 934 13.87 27.24 -25.99
N ARG A 935 12.81 27.60 -25.25
CA ARG A 935 12.74 27.45 -23.79
C ARG A 935 12.88 25.98 -23.37
N SER A 936 12.18 25.06 -24.05
CA SER A 936 12.31 23.62 -23.79
C SER A 936 13.69 23.06 -24.15
N ALA A 937 14.38 23.65 -25.13
CA ALA A 937 15.72 23.26 -25.53
C ALA A 937 16.76 23.67 -24.47
N LEU A 938 16.73 24.94 -24.05
CA LEU A 938 17.62 25.50 -23.02
C LEU A 938 17.37 24.89 -21.63
N LEU A 939 16.14 24.51 -21.29
CA LEU A 939 15.86 23.77 -20.05
C LEU A 939 16.51 22.38 -20.04
N ALA A 940 16.57 21.68 -21.18
CA ALA A 940 17.24 20.39 -21.26
C ALA A 940 18.77 20.54 -21.17
N GLU A 941 19.33 21.56 -21.83
CA GLU A 941 20.74 21.93 -21.73
C GLU A 941 21.15 22.22 -20.28
N ARG A 942 20.33 22.96 -19.52
CA ARG A 942 20.53 23.20 -18.08
C ARG A 942 20.50 21.93 -17.21
N HIS A 943 19.92 20.83 -17.70
CA HIS A 943 19.95 19.52 -17.06
C HIS A 943 21.05 18.59 -17.62
N GLY A 944 22.07 19.13 -18.30
CA GLY A 944 23.18 18.35 -18.86
C GLY A 944 22.79 17.49 -20.07
N GLN A 945 21.70 17.82 -20.76
CA GLN A 945 21.31 17.18 -22.02
C GLN A 945 21.65 18.10 -23.19
N THR A 946 22.84 17.93 -23.76
CA THR A 946 23.24 18.66 -24.97
C THR A 946 22.29 18.35 -26.13
N ARG A 947 22.13 19.33 -27.02
CA ARG A 947 21.31 19.23 -28.23
C ARG A 947 22.14 19.66 -29.43
N LEU A 948 22.36 18.75 -30.38
CA LEU A 948 22.99 19.09 -31.65
C LEU A 948 22.26 20.21 -32.38
N GLY A 949 20.93 20.31 -32.27
CA GLY A 949 20.17 21.46 -32.78
C GLY A 949 20.60 22.82 -32.20
N LEU A 950 21.00 22.90 -30.92
CA LEU A 950 21.56 24.14 -30.34
C LEU A 950 23.03 24.33 -30.74
N ALA A 951 23.84 23.28 -30.73
CA ALA A 951 25.24 23.34 -31.20
C ALA A 951 25.34 23.76 -32.68
N THR A 952 24.39 23.35 -33.53
CA THR A 952 24.33 23.73 -34.95
C THR A 952 24.00 25.21 -35.15
N LEU A 953 23.11 25.76 -34.31
CA LEU A 953 22.66 27.15 -34.35
C LEU A 953 23.66 28.12 -33.72
N PHE A 954 24.30 27.74 -32.61
CA PHE A 954 25.08 28.64 -31.75
C PHE A 954 26.55 28.26 -31.64
N GLY A 955 26.96 27.08 -32.08
CA GLY A 955 28.35 26.62 -32.03
C GLY A 955 29.20 27.22 -33.14
N ASP A 956 30.47 27.44 -32.84
CA ASP A 956 31.43 28.06 -33.76
C ASP A 956 32.23 26.99 -34.48
N SER A 957 32.51 27.19 -35.77
CA SER A 957 33.18 26.18 -36.60
C SER A 957 34.47 26.77 -37.16
N PRO A 958 35.62 26.07 -37.06
CA PRO A 958 36.86 26.52 -37.70
C PRO A 958 36.69 26.73 -39.21
N ASP A 959 35.90 25.88 -39.86
CA ASP A 959 35.73 25.84 -41.32
C ASP A 959 34.60 26.76 -41.83
N LEU A 960 33.60 27.08 -40.99
CA LEU A 960 32.39 27.85 -41.37
C LEU A 960 32.25 29.19 -40.64
N GLY A 961 33.22 29.54 -39.81
CA GLY A 961 33.21 30.71 -38.93
C GLY A 961 32.21 30.61 -37.76
N PRO A 962 32.15 31.66 -36.91
CA PRO A 962 31.25 31.72 -35.77
C PRO A 962 29.80 31.96 -36.18
N SER A 963 28.85 31.52 -35.35
CA SER A 963 27.41 31.71 -35.62
C SER A 963 26.85 33.03 -35.04
N VAL A 964 27.53 33.58 -34.04
CA VAL A 964 27.15 34.81 -33.33
C VAL A 964 28.39 35.72 -33.27
N ASN A 965 28.21 37.01 -33.54
CA ASN A 965 29.25 38.00 -33.28
C ASN A 965 29.37 38.25 -31.77
N GLY A 966 30.56 38.03 -31.19
CA GLY A 966 30.75 38.03 -29.74
C GLY A 966 30.49 39.36 -29.03
N GLU A 967 30.69 40.49 -29.73
CA GLU A 967 30.55 41.83 -29.18
C GLU A 967 29.08 42.28 -29.15
N SER A 968 28.40 42.17 -30.30
CA SER A 968 27.01 42.61 -30.49
C SER A 968 25.97 41.56 -30.06
N GLY A 969 26.33 40.27 -30.02
CA GLY A 969 25.39 39.16 -29.85
C GLY A 969 24.50 38.90 -31.07
N ALA A 970 24.73 39.56 -32.21
CA ALA A 970 23.94 39.40 -33.43
C ALA A 970 24.35 38.15 -34.24
N PRO A 971 23.43 37.50 -34.98
CA PRO A 971 23.75 36.42 -35.91
C PRO A 971 24.70 36.86 -37.04
N THR A 972 25.70 36.04 -37.34
CA THR A 972 26.64 36.30 -38.45
C THR A 972 26.02 36.07 -39.83
N THR A 973 26.71 36.50 -40.89
CA THR A 973 26.32 36.23 -42.27
C THR A 973 26.33 34.73 -42.59
N THR A 974 27.26 33.96 -42.01
CA THR A 974 27.37 32.50 -42.17
C THR A 974 26.36 31.71 -41.32
N ALA A 975 25.80 32.31 -40.26
CA ALA A 975 24.80 31.68 -39.39
C ALA A 975 23.55 31.20 -40.17
N PRO A 976 22.93 30.08 -39.79
CA PRO A 976 21.73 29.55 -40.47
C PRO A 976 20.54 30.52 -40.40
N ARG A 977 19.73 30.61 -41.46
CA ARG A 977 18.56 31.53 -41.56
C ARG A 977 17.62 31.48 -40.35
N PHE A 978 17.49 30.32 -39.72
CA PHE A 978 16.65 30.16 -38.52
C PHE A 978 17.14 30.99 -37.32
N LEU A 979 18.45 31.19 -37.16
CA LEU A 979 19.00 32.00 -36.06
C LEU A 979 18.62 33.48 -36.18
N HIS A 980 18.59 34.01 -37.42
CA HIS A 980 18.11 35.36 -37.72
C HIS A 980 16.63 35.53 -37.35
N ILE A 981 15.81 34.51 -37.61
CA ILE A 981 14.38 34.49 -37.23
C ILE A 981 14.22 34.43 -35.71
N LEU A 982 15.00 33.59 -35.00
CA LEU A 982 15.00 33.56 -33.53
C LEU A 982 15.41 34.92 -32.93
N HIS A 983 16.44 35.56 -33.48
CA HIS A 983 16.90 36.89 -33.02
C HIS A 983 15.80 37.94 -33.16
N ARG A 984 15.16 38.02 -34.33
CA ARG A 984 14.03 38.92 -34.61
C ARG A 984 12.83 38.62 -33.71
N ASP A 985 12.49 37.35 -33.52
CA ASP A 985 11.35 36.92 -32.71
C ASP A 985 11.58 37.17 -31.21
N LEU A 986 12.83 37.12 -30.73
CA LEU A 986 13.23 37.50 -29.37
C LEU A 986 13.22 39.02 -29.17
N ALA A 987 13.89 39.78 -30.05
CA ALA A 987 13.92 41.25 -29.98
C ALA A 987 12.52 41.89 -30.04
N SER A 988 11.57 41.26 -30.76
CA SER A 988 10.17 41.70 -30.82
C SER A 988 9.26 41.15 -29.71
N PHE A 989 9.83 40.47 -28.71
CA PHE A 989 9.12 39.92 -27.54
C PHE A 989 9.69 40.42 -26.21
N TRP A 990 11.00 40.67 -26.16
CA TRP A 990 11.76 41.08 -24.99
C TRP A 990 12.50 42.36 -25.36
N ALA A 991 12.02 43.51 -24.86
CA ALA A 991 12.53 44.83 -25.22
C ALA A 991 14.05 44.95 -24.96
N ASP A 992 14.48 44.62 -23.74
CA ASP A 992 15.88 44.64 -23.33
C ASP A 992 16.63 43.35 -23.71
N PHE A 993 16.32 42.74 -24.85
CA PHE A 993 17.02 41.53 -25.32
C PHE A 993 18.48 41.87 -25.63
N PRO A 994 19.47 41.33 -24.90
CA PRO A 994 20.86 41.78 -24.99
C PRO A 994 21.60 41.25 -26.23
N GLY A 995 20.90 40.61 -27.18
CA GLY A 995 21.50 39.72 -28.19
C GLY A 995 21.88 38.36 -27.59
N PHE A 996 22.50 37.48 -28.40
CA PHE A 996 22.92 36.14 -27.98
C PHE A 996 24.25 36.12 -27.18
N ARG A 997 24.55 37.18 -26.43
CA ARG A 997 25.77 37.35 -25.62
C ARG A 997 25.50 37.28 -24.11
N GLY A 998 26.53 36.95 -23.33
CA GLY A 998 26.44 36.83 -21.87
C GLY A 998 25.36 35.87 -21.39
N ASN A 999 24.70 36.20 -20.28
CA ASN A 999 23.73 35.33 -19.60
C ASN A 999 22.32 35.29 -20.23
N TRP A 1000 22.17 35.64 -21.52
CA TRP A 1000 20.87 35.72 -22.21
C TRP A 1000 20.01 34.44 -22.06
N LYS A 1001 20.64 33.27 -22.05
CA LYS A 1001 19.97 31.97 -21.85
C LYS A 1001 19.25 31.91 -20.50
N ILE A 1002 19.92 32.35 -19.43
CA ILE A 1002 19.38 32.34 -18.06
C ILE A 1002 18.25 33.36 -17.94
N LEU A 1003 18.47 34.57 -18.46
CA LEU A 1003 17.46 35.64 -18.49
C LEU A 1003 16.19 35.21 -19.23
N PHE A 1004 16.32 34.60 -20.42
CA PHE A 1004 15.18 34.05 -21.18
C PHE A 1004 14.47 32.91 -20.42
N LEU A 1005 15.20 32.08 -19.68
CA LEU A 1005 14.59 31.05 -18.80
C LEU A 1005 13.88 31.65 -17.59
N ASN A 1006 14.23 32.85 -17.13
CA ASN A 1006 13.53 33.54 -16.05
C ASN A 1006 12.23 34.23 -16.51
N LEU A 1007 12.07 34.53 -17.81
CA LEU A 1007 10.83 35.11 -18.34
C LEU A 1007 9.61 34.19 -18.13
N PRO A 1008 8.42 34.72 -17.76
CA PRO A 1008 7.23 33.89 -17.53
C PRO A 1008 6.71 33.17 -18.78
N CYS A 1009 6.32 31.89 -18.61
CA CYS A 1009 5.63 31.12 -19.65
C CYS A 1009 4.28 31.72 -20.06
N SER A 1010 3.65 32.52 -19.20
CA SER A 1010 2.44 33.29 -19.49
C SER A 1010 2.70 34.36 -20.56
N SER A 1011 3.76 35.15 -20.43
CA SER A 1011 4.12 36.21 -21.40
C SER A 1011 4.36 35.66 -22.81
N ILE A 1012 5.07 34.53 -22.93
CA ILE A 1012 5.27 33.85 -24.22
C ILE A 1012 3.93 33.37 -24.81
N ARG A 1013 2.98 32.95 -23.98
CA ARG A 1013 1.63 32.51 -24.43
C ARG A 1013 0.69 33.68 -24.74
N ALA A 1014 0.88 34.84 -24.11
CA ALA A 1014 0.07 36.03 -24.30
C ALA A 1014 0.17 36.60 -25.73
N LEU A 1015 1.30 36.36 -26.41
CA LEU A 1015 1.48 36.62 -27.85
C LEU A 1015 0.45 35.91 -28.77
N ARG A 1016 -0.40 35.02 -28.25
CA ARG A 1016 -1.58 34.44 -28.93
C ARG A 1016 -2.87 35.25 -28.73
N THR A 1017 -2.79 36.53 -28.35
CA THR A 1017 -3.94 37.42 -28.47
C THR A 1017 -4.54 37.31 -29.88
N PRO A 1018 -5.87 37.13 -30.03
CA PRO A 1018 -6.51 37.49 -31.28
C PRO A 1018 -6.36 39.00 -31.47
N ASP A 1019 -6.33 39.45 -32.71
CA ASP A 1019 -6.30 40.88 -33.04
C ASP A 1019 -7.56 41.52 -32.42
N VAL A 1020 -7.44 42.45 -31.46
CA VAL A 1020 -8.58 43.15 -30.84
C VAL A 1020 -8.64 44.55 -31.45
N PRO A 1021 -9.81 45.04 -31.90
CA PRO A 1021 -9.93 46.43 -32.31
C PRO A 1021 -9.65 47.34 -31.12
N GLU A 1022 -8.73 48.29 -31.27
CA GLU A 1022 -8.61 49.40 -30.32
C GLU A 1022 -9.93 50.18 -30.32
N ALA A 1023 -10.51 50.36 -29.13
CA ALA A 1023 -11.70 51.19 -28.99
C ALA A 1023 -11.30 52.66 -29.17
N PRO A 1024 -12.16 53.53 -29.76
CA PRO A 1024 -11.89 54.97 -29.80
C PRO A 1024 -11.64 55.52 -28.38
N GLU A 1025 -10.65 56.41 -28.23
CA GLU A 1025 -10.21 56.90 -26.91
C GLU A 1025 -11.25 57.80 -26.19
N GLU A 1026 -12.38 58.12 -26.83
CA GLU A 1026 -13.43 59.00 -26.30
C GLU A 1026 -14.55 58.23 -25.56
N ALA A 1027 -14.18 57.42 -24.56
CA ALA A 1027 -15.13 56.78 -23.63
C ALA A 1027 -14.58 56.57 -22.21
N ALA A 1028 -13.68 57.45 -21.77
CA ALA A 1028 -13.03 57.36 -20.46
C ALA A 1028 -13.91 57.84 -19.28
N ASP A 1029 -15.03 57.16 -19.02
CA ASP A 1029 -15.58 56.99 -17.65
C ASP A 1029 -16.78 56.02 -17.59
N GLN A 1030 -16.51 54.73 -17.35
CA GLN A 1030 -17.41 53.80 -16.67
C GLN A 1030 -16.71 52.48 -16.29
N PRO A 1031 -16.94 51.92 -15.09
CA PRO A 1031 -16.38 50.62 -14.70
C PRO A 1031 -17.09 49.48 -15.44
N ALA A 1032 -16.31 48.62 -16.11
CA ALA A 1032 -16.85 47.53 -16.91
C ALA A 1032 -17.52 46.43 -16.04
N GLU A 1033 -18.85 46.35 -16.09
CA GLU A 1033 -19.57 45.16 -15.63
C GLU A 1033 -19.22 43.95 -16.53
N ALA A 1034 -19.26 42.74 -15.95
CA ALA A 1034 -19.00 41.52 -16.71
C ALA A 1034 -20.10 41.28 -17.77
N PRO A 1035 -19.75 40.82 -18.99
CA PRO A 1035 -20.71 40.68 -20.07
C PRO A 1035 -21.82 39.67 -19.71
N VAL A 1036 -23.04 40.20 -19.58
CA VAL A 1036 -24.28 39.46 -19.29
C VAL A 1036 -24.61 38.48 -20.43
N ASP A 1037 -25.29 37.39 -20.10
CA ASP A 1037 -25.74 36.36 -21.04
C ASP A 1037 -26.62 36.92 -22.18
N LEU A 1038 -26.00 37.21 -23.33
CA LEU A 1038 -26.69 37.51 -24.59
C LEU A 1038 -27.25 36.22 -25.23
N VAL A 1039 -28.17 35.57 -24.53
CA VAL A 1039 -29.05 34.54 -25.09
C VAL A 1039 -30.18 35.24 -25.84
N GLN A 1040 -29.87 35.72 -27.05
CA GLN A 1040 -30.92 36.00 -28.03
C GLN A 1040 -31.45 34.66 -28.57
N GLU A 1041 -32.72 34.37 -28.26
CA GLU A 1041 -33.41 33.20 -28.79
C GLU A 1041 -33.60 33.32 -30.31
N ILE A 1042 -32.74 32.65 -31.08
CA ILE A 1042 -33.04 32.39 -32.49
C ILE A 1042 -34.19 31.39 -32.53
N ARG A 1043 -35.42 31.90 -32.68
CA ARG A 1043 -36.61 31.08 -32.94
C ARG A 1043 -36.38 30.26 -34.21
N CYS A 1044 -36.76 28.99 -34.14
CA CYS A 1044 -36.68 28.06 -35.26
C CYS A 1044 -38.11 27.77 -35.71
N ASP A 1045 -38.62 28.55 -36.65
CA ASP A 1045 -40.02 28.49 -37.12
C ASP A 1045 -40.32 27.24 -37.98
N GLN A 1046 -39.50 26.20 -37.86
CA GLN A 1046 -39.57 24.93 -38.60
C GLN A 1046 -39.68 23.69 -37.68
N CYS A 1047 -39.88 23.85 -36.37
CA CYS A 1047 -40.11 22.72 -35.46
C CYS A 1047 -41.32 22.95 -34.54
N GLY A 1048 -42.51 22.62 -35.05
CA GLY A 1048 -43.78 22.65 -34.30
C GLY A 1048 -43.86 21.54 -33.25
N ALA A 1049 -43.23 21.75 -32.08
CA ALA A 1049 -43.37 20.92 -30.88
C ALA A 1049 -43.73 21.82 -29.69
N GLY A 1050 -44.89 21.58 -29.08
CA GLY A 1050 -45.42 22.40 -27.99
C GLY A 1050 -44.66 22.26 -26.66
N PRO A 1051 -44.80 23.22 -25.73
CA PRO A 1051 -44.02 23.26 -24.49
C PRO A 1051 -44.57 22.31 -23.43
N TRP A 1052 -43.66 21.64 -22.71
CA TRP A 1052 -43.98 21.03 -21.42
C TRP A 1052 -43.23 21.75 -20.28
N LYS A 1053 -44.01 22.08 -19.24
CA LYS A 1053 -43.57 22.64 -17.96
C LYS A 1053 -42.99 21.48 -17.10
N SER A 1054 -42.36 21.66 -15.94
CA SER A 1054 -42.46 22.72 -14.94
C SER A 1054 -41.30 22.66 -13.93
N GLU A 1055 -41.02 23.78 -13.25
CA GLU A 1055 -40.83 23.95 -11.77
C GLU A 1055 -40.07 22.89 -10.90
N ARG A 1056 -39.39 23.22 -9.79
CA ARG A 1056 -39.32 24.48 -9.01
C ARG A 1056 -38.03 24.63 -8.19
N ALA A 1057 -37.57 25.88 -8.14
CA ALA A 1057 -36.83 26.62 -7.10
C ALA A 1057 -36.34 25.96 -5.78
N LEU A 1058 -35.21 26.51 -5.29
CA LEU A 1058 -35.13 27.06 -3.91
C LEU A 1058 -34.34 28.38 -3.90
N ARG A 1059 -34.58 29.26 -2.90
CA ARG A 1059 -34.16 30.69 -2.90
C ARG A 1059 -32.94 30.99 -2.02
N PRO A 1060 -32.17 32.06 -2.30
CA PRO A 1060 -31.15 32.62 -1.40
C PRO A 1060 -31.63 33.86 -0.60
N SER A 1061 -30.99 34.11 0.55
CA SER A 1061 -31.09 35.34 1.39
C SER A 1061 -29.74 35.56 2.12
N LYS A 1062 -29.00 36.69 2.11
CA LYS A 1062 -29.31 38.14 2.37
C LYS A 1062 -29.90 38.36 3.77
N ARG A 1063 -29.47 39.28 4.66
CA ARG A 1063 -28.35 40.26 4.86
C ARG A 1063 -28.05 40.27 6.40
N GLY A 1064 -27.05 40.89 7.05
CA GLY A 1064 -25.89 41.78 6.79
C GLY A 1064 -25.01 41.75 8.08
N ARG A 1065 -24.10 42.65 8.48
CA ARG A 1065 -23.48 43.93 8.02
C ARG A 1065 -22.01 43.96 8.59
N GLY A 1066 -21.23 45.00 8.30
CA GLY A 1066 -20.01 45.40 9.07
C GLY A 1066 -20.31 46.50 10.13
N PRO A 1067 -19.35 47.36 10.55
CA PRO A 1067 -18.00 47.61 9.97
C PRO A 1067 -16.82 47.81 10.98
N GLU A 1068 -15.66 48.30 10.48
CA GLU A 1068 -14.55 49.02 11.18
C GLU A 1068 -13.64 48.22 12.17
N THR A 1069 -12.32 48.49 12.38
CA THR A 1069 -11.38 49.54 11.90
C THR A 1069 -9.89 49.05 11.86
N ALA A 1070 -9.00 49.91 11.33
CA ALA A 1070 -7.50 50.08 11.41
C ALA A 1070 -6.66 49.35 12.53
N THR A 1071 -5.32 49.15 12.51
CA THR A 1071 -4.19 49.65 11.67
C THR A 1071 -2.85 48.85 11.85
N ALA A 1072 -1.93 48.95 10.88
CA ALA A 1072 -0.44 49.05 10.93
C ALA A 1072 0.53 48.03 11.63
N SER A 1073 1.56 47.63 10.85
CA SER A 1073 3.01 47.42 11.17
C SER A 1073 3.52 46.40 12.22
N GLY A 1074 4.59 45.66 11.87
CA GLY A 1074 5.41 44.86 12.82
C GLY A 1074 6.63 44.15 12.18
N ALA A 1075 7.79 44.22 12.85
CA ALA A 1075 9.12 43.76 12.39
C ALA A 1075 9.33 42.22 12.39
N PRO A 1076 10.41 41.69 11.76
CA PRO A 1076 10.76 40.26 11.79
C PRO A 1076 11.02 39.71 13.19
N VAL A 1077 10.97 38.38 13.32
CA VAL A 1077 10.70 37.68 14.57
C VAL A 1077 11.92 36.93 15.13
N PRO A 1078 12.26 37.09 16.43
CA PRO A 1078 13.34 36.33 17.08
C PRO A 1078 13.09 34.81 17.18
N LEU A 1079 14.19 34.06 17.27
CA LEU A 1079 14.25 32.58 17.32
C LEU A 1079 13.34 31.95 18.40
N GLU A 1080 13.18 32.63 19.53
CA GLU A 1080 12.35 32.17 20.65
C GLU A 1080 10.85 31.99 20.27
N ARG A 1081 10.35 32.76 19.31
CA ARG A 1081 8.96 32.61 18.83
C ARG A 1081 8.79 31.34 18.00
N GLN A 1082 9.84 30.89 17.29
CA GLN A 1082 9.82 29.61 16.55
C GLN A 1082 9.74 28.41 17.51
N VAL A 1083 10.42 28.48 18.66
CA VAL A 1083 10.28 27.50 19.76
C VAL A 1083 8.85 27.51 20.31
N HIS A 1084 8.22 28.69 20.38
CA HIS A 1084 6.83 28.82 20.81
C HIS A 1084 5.81 28.26 19.78
N GLU A 1085 6.12 28.31 18.48
CA GLU A 1085 5.33 27.66 17.42
C GLU A 1085 5.46 26.14 17.44
N LEU A 1086 6.66 25.59 17.71
CA LEU A 1086 6.87 24.16 17.99
C LEU A 1086 5.97 23.66 19.13
N ARG A 1087 5.81 24.47 20.19
CA ARG A 1087 4.91 24.17 21.31
C ARG A 1087 3.43 24.15 20.90
N ALA A 1088 3.03 25.00 19.95
CA ALA A 1088 1.68 25.02 19.38
C ALA A 1088 1.41 23.85 18.42
N GLN A 1089 2.44 23.36 17.70
CA GLN A 1089 2.33 22.13 16.91
C GLN A 1089 2.06 20.91 17.80
N LEU A 1090 2.68 20.82 18.98
CA LEU A 1090 2.36 19.80 19.98
C LEU A 1090 0.88 19.84 20.43
N GLN A 1091 0.28 21.02 20.59
CA GLN A 1091 -1.14 21.14 20.94
C GLN A 1091 -2.09 20.64 19.84
N LYS A 1092 -1.68 20.64 18.56
CA LYS A 1092 -2.44 19.99 17.48
C LYS A 1092 -2.40 18.46 17.55
N VAL A 1093 -1.36 17.87 18.13
CA VAL A 1093 -1.36 16.43 18.45
C VAL A 1093 -2.44 16.11 19.48
N CYS A 1094 -2.67 16.98 20.47
CA CYS A 1094 -3.78 16.84 21.43
C CYS A 1094 -5.16 17.00 20.76
N GLN A 1095 -5.31 17.83 19.72
CA GLN A 1095 -6.55 17.90 18.94
C GLN A 1095 -6.80 16.63 18.11
N LEU A 1096 -5.74 15.97 17.63
CA LEU A 1096 -5.84 14.65 16.99
C LEU A 1096 -6.39 13.58 17.94
N VAL A 1097 -6.03 13.60 19.23
CA VAL A 1097 -6.64 12.74 20.26
C VAL A 1097 -8.14 12.99 20.38
N GLY A 1098 -8.58 14.25 20.29
CA GLY A 1098 -10.01 14.61 20.31
C GLY A 1098 -10.85 13.98 19.18
N SER A 1099 -10.23 13.61 18.05
CA SER A 1099 -10.96 12.95 16.93
C SER A 1099 -11.40 11.51 17.23
N HIS A 1100 -10.86 10.87 18.27
CA HIS A 1100 -11.34 9.56 18.73
C HIS A 1100 -12.77 9.62 19.33
N ASP A 1101 -13.29 10.81 19.66
CA ASP A 1101 -14.62 11.00 20.25
C ASP A 1101 -15.77 10.62 19.30
N GLN A 1102 -15.57 10.63 17.98
CA GLN A 1102 -16.66 10.25 17.07
C GLN A 1102 -16.97 8.75 17.16
N SER A 1103 -15.97 7.90 17.43
CA SER A 1103 -16.14 6.46 17.67
C SER A 1103 -16.90 6.15 18.98
N LEU A 1104 -16.86 7.06 19.96
CA LEU A 1104 -17.67 6.93 21.18
C LEU A 1104 -19.16 7.15 20.92
N ARG A 1105 -19.55 7.89 19.87
CA ARG A 1105 -20.95 8.27 19.61
C ARG A 1105 -21.81 7.16 19.02
N GLU A 1106 -21.20 6.15 18.38
CA GLU A 1106 -21.91 4.94 17.96
C GLU A 1106 -22.02 3.92 19.10
N LEU A 1107 -21.04 3.88 20.01
CA LEU A 1107 -21.15 3.21 21.31
C LEU A 1107 -22.23 3.83 22.22
N ASP A 1108 -22.43 5.15 22.13
CA ASP A 1108 -23.41 5.89 22.93
C ASP A 1108 -24.86 5.40 22.71
N ALA A 1109 -25.15 4.83 21.53
CA ALA A 1109 -26.45 4.25 21.19
C ALA A 1109 -26.81 2.99 21.99
N TRP A 1110 -25.82 2.27 22.54
CA TRP A 1110 -26.02 0.96 23.20
C TRP A 1110 -26.27 1.02 24.72
N SER A 1111 -26.40 2.22 25.32
CA SER A 1111 -26.54 2.38 26.78
C SER A 1111 -27.80 3.14 27.24
N THR A 1112 -28.74 3.44 26.34
CA THR A 1112 -30.00 4.14 26.69
C THR A 1112 -31.20 3.21 26.58
N HIS A 1113 -31.67 2.71 27.72
CA HIS A 1113 -32.88 1.91 27.80
C HIS A 1113 -34.11 2.77 27.49
N THR A 1114 -35.08 2.18 26.80
CA THR A 1114 -36.22 2.89 26.20
C THR A 1114 -37.47 2.03 26.32
N TRP A 1115 -38.51 2.55 26.97
CA TRP A 1115 -39.84 1.95 27.04
C TRP A 1115 -40.87 2.89 26.42
N LEU A 1116 -41.95 2.33 25.89
CA LEU A 1116 -43.10 3.06 25.38
C LEU A 1116 -44.30 2.67 26.25
N LEU A 1117 -44.55 3.46 27.29
CA LEU A 1117 -45.61 3.23 28.27
C LEU A 1117 -46.96 3.70 27.70
N ASP A 1118 -48.04 2.99 28.00
CA ASP A 1118 -49.37 3.53 27.80
C ASP A 1118 -49.56 4.87 28.57
N SER A 1119 -50.15 5.84 27.89
CA SER A 1119 -50.64 7.12 28.40
C SER A 1119 -51.51 6.98 29.66
N ASP A 1120 -52.28 5.91 29.78
CA ASP A 1120 -53.16 5.70 30.94
C ASP A 1120 -52.49 5.04 32.16
N SER A 1121 -51.24 4.57 32.03
CA SER A 1121 -50.51 3.94 33.14
C SER A 1121 -50.20 4.90 34.30
N GLU A 1122 -50.22 4.38 35.53
CA GLU A 1122 -49.96 5.16 36.76
C GLU A 1122 -48.61 5.92 36.67
N LEU A 1123 -47.56 5.23 36.23
CA LEU A 1123 -46.24 5.83 36.08
C LEU A 1123 -46.20 6.93 35.01
N ALA A 1124 -46.88 6.75 33.87
CA ALA A 1124 -46.94 7.75 32.81
C ALA A 1124 -47.51 9.08 33.34
N LYS A 1125 -48.57 9.00 34.15
CA LYS A 1125 -49.23 10.15 34.79
C LYS A 1125 -48.31 10.83 35.80
N ILE A 1126 -47.74 10.08 36.75
CA ILE A 1126 -46.80 10.60 37.77
C ILE A 1126 -45.59 11.31 37.14
N LEU A 1127 -45.02 10.75 36.06
CA LEU A 1127 -43.85 11.33 35.40
C LEU A 1127 -44.19 12.60 34.60
N LEU A 1128 -45.37 12.69 33.99
CA LEU A 1128 -45.84 13.91 33.34
C LEU A 1128 -46.07 15.04 34.34
N GLU A 1129 -46.75 14.78 35.46
CA GLU A 1129 -47.03 15.78 36.49
C GLU A 1129 -45.75 16.43 37.02
N HIS A 1130 -44.72 15.62 37.32
CA HIS A 1130 -43.42 16.13 37.76
C HIS A 1130 -42.69 16.95 36.67
N MET A 1131 -42.92 16.65 35.40
CA MET A 1131 -42.35 17.41 34.27
C MET A 1131 -43.09 18.72 33.99
N GLU A 1132 -44.42 18.76 34.09
CA GLU A 1132 -45.17 20.03 33.99
C GLU A 1132 -44.91 20.93 35.21
N MET A 1133 -44.82 20.36 36.41
CA MET A 1133 -44.37 21.09 37.60
C MET A 1133 -42.98 21.72 37.38
N TRP A 1134 -42.04 20.99 36.77
CA TRP A 1134 -40.74 21.55 36.42
C TRP A 1134 -40.84 22.69 35.40
N LYS A 1135 -41.54 22.48 34.27
CA LYS A 1135 -41.75 23.51 33.23
C LYS A 1135 -42.42 24.77 33.76
N SER A 1136 -43.36 24.64 34.71
CA SER A 1136 -44.09 25.79 35.30
C SER A 1136 -43.19 26.79 36.04
N LYS A 1137 -41.92 26.43 36.35
CA LYS A 1137 -40.95 27.26 37.08
C LYS A 1137 -39.69 27.59 36.27
N LEU A 1138 -39.79 27.60 34.94
CA LEU A 1138 -38.73 28.04 34.03
C LEU A 1138 -38.31 29.50 34.31
N PRO A 1139 -37.04 29.77 34.70
CA PRO A 1139 -36.57 31.11 35.01
C PRO A 1139 -36.20 31.89 33.73
N PRO A 1140 -35.97 33.23 33.84
CA PRO A 1140 -35.43 34.03 32.75
C PRO A 1140 -34.10 33.50 32.20
N ARG A 1141 -33.87 33.69 30.89
CA ARG A 1141 -32.67 33.21 30.19
C ARG A 1141 -31.39 33.69 30.87
N GLY A 1142 -30.55 32.74 31.27
CA GLY A 1142 -29.23 32.97 31.89
C GLY A 1142 -29.16 32.56 33.36
N GLN A 1143 -30.29 32.48 34.06
CA GLN A 1143 -30.34 31.98 35.44
C GLN A 1143 -30.53 30.46 35.48
N GLN A 1144 -30.01 29.81 36.53
CA GLN A 1144 -30.18 28.37 36.71
C GLN A 1144 -31.61 28.03 37.16
N HIS A 1145 -32.10 26.86 36.73
CA HIS A 1145 -33.45 26.40 37.07
C HIS A 1145 -33.57 26.11 38.58
N PRO A 1146 -34.55 26.67 39.31
CA PRO A 1146 -34.61 26.55 40.77
C PRO A 1146 -34.87 25.11 41.25
N LEU A 1147 -35.47 24.27 40.41
CA LEU A 1147 -35.65 22.83 40.64
C LEU A 1147 -34.54 21.96 40.00
N GLY A 1148 -33.39 22.55 39.67
CA GLY A 1148 -32.28 21.85 39.00
C GLY A 1148 -32.63 21.35 37.59
N PRO A 1149 -31.79 20.48 36.99
CA PRO A 1149 -32.02 19.94 35.64
C PRO A 1149 -33.20 18.96 35.57
N ALA A 1150 -34.07 19.10 34.55
CA ALA A 1150 -35.26 18.26 34.34
C ALA A 1150 -35.01 16.74 34.44
N ARG A 1151 -33.86 16.26 33.94
CA ARG A 1151 -33.47 14.84 34.05
C ARG A 1151 -33.39 14.32 35.49
N HIS A 1152 -33.04 15.17 36.46
CA HIS A 1152 -32.99 14.77 37.87
C HIS A 1152 -34.41 14.66 38.47
N MET A 1153 -35.36 15.48 38.01
CA MET A 1153 -36.78 15.33 38.37
C MET A 1153 -37.36 14.02 37.86
N VAL A 1154 -37.14 13.69 36.56
CA VAL A 1154 -37.63 12.44 35.96
C VAL A 1154 -37.04 11.22 36.67
N ALA A 1155 -35.71 11.20 36.89
CA ALA A 1155 -35.05 10.10 37.60
C ALA A 1155 -35.49 10.00 39.07
N GLY A 1156 -35.68 11.13 39.77
CA GLY A 1156 -36.10 11.16 41.17
C GLY A 1156 -37.55 10.72 41.38
N ALA A 1157 -38.48 11.16 40.53
CA ALA A 1157 -39.88 10.74 40.56
C ALA A 1157 -40.01 9.24 40.26
N LEU A 1158 -39.32 8.76 39.23
CA LEU A 1158 -39.24 7.34 38.89
C LEU A 1158 -38.69 6.49 40.03
N ALA A 1159 -37.59 6.91 40.65
CA ALA A 1159 -36.98 6.19 41.76
C ALA A 1159 -37.91 6.14 43.00
N LYS A 1160 -38.62 7.24 43.31
CA LYS A 1160 -39.65 7.24 44.37
C LYS A 1160 -40.79 6.27 44.07
N TRP A 1161 -41.26 6.22 42.82
CA TRP A 1161 -42.32 5.28 42.41
C TRP A 1161 -41.85 3.82 42.45
N LEU A 1162 -40.64 3.52 41.96
CA LEU A 1162 -40.01 2.19 42.10
C LEU A 1162 -39.90 1.75 43.56
N MET A 1163 -39.64 2.70 44.46
CA MET A 1163 -39.52 2.50 45.91
C MET A 1163 -40.86 2.58 46.66
N SER A 1164 -42.00 2.70 45.97
CA SER A 1164 -43.32 2.93 46.61
C SER A 1164 -44.01 1.67 47.15
N SER A 1165 -43.61 0.46 46.71
CA SER A 1165 -44.20 -0.79 47.21
C SER A 1165 -43.16 -1.80 47.69
N GLU A 1166 -43.51 -2.55 48.72
CA GLU A 1166 -42.61 -3.46 49.43
C GLU A 1166 -42.08 -4.60 48.53
N ASP A 1167 -42.94 -5.19 47.70
CA ASP A 1167 -42.56 -6.29 46.80
C ASP A 1167 -41.49 -5.87 45.78
N ARG A 1168 -41.60 -4.64 45.26
CA ARG A 1168 -40.60 -4.03 44.37
C ARG A 1168 -39.27 -3.86 45.09
N ARG A 1169 -39.27 -3.41 46.34
CA ARG A 1169 -38.04 -3.28 47.13
C ARG A 1169 -37.34 -4.63 47.33
N GLN A 1170 -38.10 -5.69 47.61
CA GLN A 1170 -37.52 -7.03 47.83
C GLN A 1170 -36.84 -7.61 46.59
N VAL A 1171 -37.36 -7.37 45.38
CA VAL A 1171 -36.76 -7.89 44.13
C VAL A 1171 -35.72 -6.97 43.49
N MET A 1172 -35.52 -5.75 44.01
CA MET A 1172 -34.52 -4.78 43.54
C MET A 1172 -33.54 -4.33 44.66
N PRO A 1173 -32.96 -5.24 45.47
CA PRO A 1173 -32.26 -4.88 46.70
C PRO A 1173 -30.99 -4.04 46.49
N LYS A 1174 -30.33 -4.09 45.32
CA LYS A 1174 -29.23 -3.17 45.00
C LYS A 1174 -29.75 -1.78 44.62
N PHE A 1175 -30.89 -1.71 43.94
CA PHE A 1175 -31.55 -0.43 43.66
C PHE A 1175 -32.03 0.26 44.95
N VAL A 1176 -32.65 -0.50 45.86
CA VAL A 1176 -33.00 -0.05 47.22
C VAL A 1176 -31.78 0.51 47.93
N LYS A 1177 -30.70 -0.27 47.99
CA LYS A 1177 -29.48 0.12 48.69
C LYS A 1177 -28.81 1.36 48.09
N LEU A 1178 -28.82 1.50 46.75
CA LEU A 1178 -28.40 2.73 46.09
C LEU A 1178 -29.30 3.90 46.48
N HIS A 1179 -30.62 3.72 46.42
CA HIS A 1179 -31.59 4.77 46.73
C HIS A 1179 -31.48 5.25 48.19
N GLU A 1180 -31.25 4.33 49.14
CA GLU A 1180 -31.01 4.65 50.56
C GLU A 1180 -29.67 5.38 50.76
N GLN A 1181 -28.58 4.90 50.16
CA GLN A 1181 -27.27 5.55 50.19
C GLN A 1181 -27.30 6.95 49.55
N MET A 1182 -28.15 7.16 48.54
CA MET A 1182 -28.33 8.46 47.90
C MET A 1182 -29.36 9.35 48.62
N ASN A 1183 -30.32 8.82 49.37
CA ASN A 1183 -31.17 9.63 50.25
C ASN A 1183 -30.37 10.23 51.43
N GLN A 1184 -29.23 9.63 51.80
CA GLN A 1184 -28.25 10.22 52.72
C GLN A 1184 -27.37 11.31 52.09
N HIS A 1185 -27.37 11.45 50.75
CA HIS A 1185 -26.59 12.43 49.99
C HIS A 1185 -27.44 13.10 48.89
N ALA A 1186 -28.07 14.22 49.24
CA ALA A 1186 -29.18 14.98 48.60
C ALA A 1186 -29.34 15.11 47.04
N ASP A 1187 -28.49 14.52 46.21
CA ASP A 1187 -28.57 14.52 44.74
C ASP A 1187 -28.77 13.10 44.17
N LEU A 1188 -29.98 12.53 44.33
CA LEU A 1188 -30.32 11.22 43.73
C LEU A 1188 -30.12 11.18 42.20
N GLY A 1189 -30.21 12.36 41.54
CA GLY A 1189 -29.92 12.55 40.12
C GLY A 1189 -28.49 12.22 39.69
N LYS A 1190 -27.52 12.10 40.60
CA LYS A 1190 -26.14 11.68 40.29
C LYS A 1190 -26.00 10.21 39.85
N SER A 1191 -27.05 9.38 40.00
CA SER A 1191 -27.04 8.01 39.49
C SER A 1191 -27.44 7.88 38.01
N VAL A 1192 -27.96 8.95 37.39
CA VAL A 1192 -28.50 8.89 36.02
C VAL A 1192 -27.85 9.94 35.13
N GLN A 1193 -27.32 9.51 33.98
CA GLN A 1193 -26.65 10.37 33.01
C GLN A 1193 -27.67 11.11 32.13
N LEU A 1194 -28.71 10.39 31.72
CA LEU A 1194 -29.82 10.91 30.94
C LEU A 1194 -31.13 10.25 31.39
N ALA A 1195 -32.11 11.06 31.79
CA ALA A 1195 -33.50 10.63 31.93
C ALA A 1195 -34.38 11.67 31.25
N PHE A 1196 -35.30 11.22 30.40
CA PHE A 1196 -36.37 12.08 29.89
C PHE A 1196 -37.57 11.24 29.45
N ILE A 1197 -38.73 11.88 29.47
CA ILE A 1197 -39.97 11.37 28.89
C ILE A 1197 -40.34 12.19 27.67
N LYS A 1198 -41.02 11.58 26.70
CA LYS A 1198 -41.62 12.29 25.58
C LYS A 1198 -42.86 11.56 25.05
N THR A 1199 -43.99 12.23 24.99
CA THR A 1199 -45.21 11.74 24.32
C THR A 1199 -44.95 11.50 22.82
N THR A 1200 -45.43 10.37 22.32
CA THR A 1200 -45.33 9.95 20.93
C THR A 1200 -46.59 10.38 20.14
N ARG A 1201 -46.60 10.14 18.82
CA ARG A 1201 -47.70 10.61 17.95
C ARG A 1201 -49.00 9.82 18.15
N ASP A 1202 -48.89 8.62 18.72
CA ASP A 1202 -49.95 7.70 19.10
C ASP A 1202 -50.34 7.83 20.58
N GLY A 1203 -50.14 8.99 21.20
CA GLY A 1203 -50.56 9.31 22.58
C GLY A 1203 -49.67 8.75 23.69
N ARG A 1204 -49.03 7.60 23.47
CA ARG A 1204 -48.18 6.89 24.44
C ARG A 1204 -46.89 7.61 24.81
N LEU A 1205 -46.24 7.19 25.89
CA LEU A 1205 -45.11 7.88 26.52
C LEU A 1205 -43.78 7.14 26.37
N LEU A 1206 -42.88 7.72 25.58
CA LEU A 1206 -41.50 7.23 25.44
C LEU A 1206 -40.67 7.65 26.64
N LEU A 1207 -40.46 6.73 27.59
CA LEU A 1207 -39.53 6.90 28.71
C LEU A 1207 -38.14 6.42 28.29
N LYS A 1208 -37.13 7.28 28.42
CA LYS A 1208 -35.72 6.94 28.21
C LYS A 1208 -34.89 7.17 29.45
N LEU A 1209 -34.13 6.15 29.84
CA LEU A 1209 -33.18 6.20 30.96
C LEU A 1209 -31.82 5.64 30.53
N ARG A 1210 -30.78 6.31 31.04
CA ARG A 1210 -29.39 5.93 30.95
C ARG A 1210 -28.76 6.18 32.32
N PRO A 1211 -28.64 5.15 33.18
CA PRO A 1211 -27.85 5.22 34.40
C PRO A 1211 -26.41 5.69 34.09
N GLN A 1212 -25.73 6.29 35.06
CA GLN A 1212 -24.29 6.49 34.96
C GLN A 1212 -23.58 5.14 35.16
N LEU A 1213 -22.45 4.92 34.49
CA LEU A 1213 -21.67 3.67 34.58
C LEU A 1213 -21.36 3.23 36.03
N SER A 1214 -21.27 4.18 36.96
CA SER A 1214 -20.99 3.98 38.38
C SER A 1214 -22.20 3.52 39.22
N ALA A 1215 -23.41 3.58 38.67
CA ALA A 1215 -24.66 3.15 39.30
C ALA A 1215 -25.48 2.23 38.38
N GLN A 1216 -24.86 1.73 37.31
CA GLN A 1216 -25.54 0.99 36.26
C GLN A 1216 -26.00 -0.39 36.74
N SER A 1217 -25.17 -1.11 37.49
CA SER A 1217 -25.49 -2.42 38.08
C SER A 1217 -26.61 -2.40 39.12
N GLU A 1218 -26.89 -1.23 39.68
CA GLU A 1218 -27.89 -0.98 40.70
C GLU A 1218 -29.22 -0.57 40.05
N TRP A 1219 -29.17 0.27 39.00
CA TRP A 1219 -30.34 0.53 38.14
C TRP A 1219 -30.72 -0.69 37.28
N GLU A 1220 -29.78 -1.56 36.91
CA GLU A 1220 -30.02 -2.77 36.11
C GLU A 1220 -31.09 -3.69 36.73
N GLU A 1221 -31.24 -3.72 38.07
CA GLU A 1221 -32.33 -4.45 38.72
C GLU A 1221 -33.71 -3.80 38.51
N ALA A 1222 -33.80 -2.47 38.64
CA ALA A 1222 -35.04 -1.74 38.37
C ALA A 1222 -35.43 -1.77 36.88
N ILE A 1223 -34.43 -1.75 36.00
CA ILE A 1223 -34.56 -1.91 34.56
C ILE A 1223 -35.05 -3.33 34.23
N ALA A 1224 -34.48 -4.37 34.85
CA ALA A 1224 -34.95 -5.75 34.71
C ALA A 1224 -36.37 -5.97 35.28
N TRP A 1225 -36.72 -5.28 36.37
CA TRP A 1225 -38.08 -5.30 36.92
C TRP A 1225 -39.09 -4.64 35.97
N PHE A 1226 -38.78 -3.46 35.40
CA PHE A 1226 -39.57 -2.88 34.30
C PHE A 1226 -39.69 -3.84 33.12
N ASP A 1227 -38.59 -4.48 32.75
CA ASP A 1227 -38.52 -5.38 31.61
C ASP A 1227 -39.23 -6.73 31.80
N SER A 1228 -39.58 -7.10 33.03
CA SER A 1228 -40.37 -8.30 33.36
C SER A 1228 -41.82 -8.00 33.72
N SER A 1229 -42.12 -6.79 34.23
CA SER A 1229 -43.45 -6.43 34.72
C SER A 1229 -44.32 -5.70 33.68
N MET A 1230 -43.74 -5.15 32.61
CA MET A 1230 -44.49 -4.52 31.52
C MET A 1230 -44.94 -5.57 30.48
N PRO A 1231 -46.22 -5.58 30.04
CA PRO A 1231 -46.73 -6.58 29.10
C PRO A 1231 -45.95 -6.67 27.79
N GLN A 1232 -45.80 -7.90 27.28
CA GLN A 1232 -45.00 -8.21 26.09
C GLN A 1232 -45.41 -7.42 24.83
N ALA A 1233 -46.67 -6.97 24.73
CA ALA A 1233 -47.18 -6.16 23.62
C ALA A 1233 -46.54 -4.76 23.49
N GLU A 1234 -45.92 -4.22 24.56
CA GLU A 1234 -45.19 -2.95 24.49
C GLU A 1234 -43.71 -3.12 24.09
N LYS A 1235 -43.24 -4.37 23.89
CA LYS A 1235 -41.86 -4.69 23.57
C LYS A 1235 -41.68 -5.09 22.11
N LYS A 1236 -40.92 -4.27 21.37
CA LYS A 1236 -40.61 -4.54 19.96
C LYS A 1236 -39.32 -5.35 19.82
N GLU A 1237 -39.43 -6.57 19.31
CA GLU A 1237 -38.30 -7.49 19.12
C GLU A 1237 -37.25 -7.02 18.10
N ILE A 1238 -36.05 -7.61 18.20
CA ILE A 1238 -34.90 -7.36 17.32
C ILE A 1238 -34.81 -8.51 16.29
N ALA A 1239 -34.66 -8.17 15.01
CA ALA A 1239 -34.84 -9.11 13.90
C ALA A 1239 -33.75 -10.23 13.78
N PRO A 1240 -34.11 -11.44 13.28
CA PRO A 1240 -33.24 -12.63 13.33
C PRO A 1240 -32.24 -12.80 12.15
N PRO A 1241 -31.17 -13.61 12.32
CA PRO A 1241 -30.07 -13.74 11.35
C PRO A 1241 -30.22 -14.88 10.32
N GLY A 1242 -29.55 -14.71 9.17
CA GLY A 1242 -29.69 -15.53 7.96
C GLY A 1242 -28.81 -16.79 7.78
N PRO A 1243 -28.74 -17.35 6.54
CA PRO A 1243 -28.33 -18.75 6.28
C PRO A 1243 -26.94 -19.19 6.76
N LEU A 1244 -25.96 -18.28 6.85
CA LEU A 1244 -24.56 -18.58 7.21
C LEU A 1244 -24.44 -19.29 8.57
N VAL A 1245 -25.43 -19.11 9.46
CA VAL A 1245 -25.50 -19.78 10.77
C VAL A 1245 -25.72 -21.30 10.64
N ARG A 1246 -26.40 -21.78 9.59
CA ARG A 1246 -26.77 -23.21 9.40
C ARG A 1246 -25.64 -24.05 8.79
N ALA A 1247 -24.75 -23.46 7.98
CA ALA A 1247 -23.68 -24.20 7.31
C ALA A 1247 -22.55 -24.66 8.27
N ILE A 1248 -22.35 -23.94 9.37
CA ILE A 1248 -21.16 -24.06 10.23
C ILE A 1248 -21.33 -25.12 11.34
N SER A 1249 -22.36 -25.97 11.29
CA SER A 1249 -22.60 -27.04 12.27
C SER A 1249 -22.12 -28.45 11.88
N GLY A 1250 -21.47 -28.60 10.72
CA GLY A 1250 -20.39 -29.59 10.51
C GLY A 1250 -20.63 -31.09 10.74
N LYS A 1251 -21.87 -31.59 10.77
CA LYS A 1251 -22.12 -33.05 10.80
C LYS A 1251 -22.05 -33.66 9.40
N PRO A 1252 -21.32 -34.78 9.19
CA PRO A 1252 -21.43 -35.54 7.94
C PRO A 1252 -22.80 -36.21 7.85
N LYS A 1253 -23.37 -36.27 6.64
CA LYS A 1253 -24.45 -37.23 6.36
C LYS A 1253 -23.82 -38.61 6.21
N GLN A 1254 -24.30 -39.58 6.99
CA GLN A 1254 -24.23 -40.98 6.55
C GLN A 1254 -25.18 -41.14 5.36
N GLU A 1255 -24.83 -42.03 4.44
CA GLU A 1255 -25.76 -42.50 3.43
C GLU A 1255 -26.82 -43.39 4.09
N ARG A 1256 -28.08 -43.04 3.87
CA ARG A 1256 -29.16 -43.99 3.64
C ARG A 1256 -30.23 -43.33 2.77
N ASP A 1257 -30.87 -44.18 2.00
CA ASP A 1257 -31.79 -43.87 0.93
C ASP A 1257 -33.04 -43.15 1.44
N GLU A 1258 -33.61 -42.28 0.60
CA GLU A 1258 -34.87 -42.59 -0.09
C GLU A 1258 -35.15 -41.55 -1.19
N GLN A 1259 -35.65 -42.04 -2.33
CA GLN A 1259 -36.33 -41.28 -3.38
C GLN A 1259 -37.85 -41.33 -3.12
N PRO A 1260 -38.69 -40.59 -3.88
CA PRO A 1260 -38.52 -39.30 -4.55
C PRO A 1260 -39.54 -38.29 -3.97
N VAL A 1261 -39.88 -37.22 -4.71
CA VAL A 1261 -41.26 -36.77 -5.07
C VAL A 1261 -41.23 -35.28 -5.45
N GLU A 1262 -41.73 -34.99 -6.65
CA GLU A 1262 -42.16 -33.69 -7.23
C GLU A 1262 -41.25 -32.45 -7.02
#